data_AF-A0A537P5L9-F1
#
_entry.id   AF-A0A537P5L9-F1
#
_cell.length_a   1.000
_cell.length_b   1.000
_cell.length_c   1.000
_cell.angle_alpha   90.00
_cell.angle_beta   90.00
_cell.angle_gamma   90.00
#
_symmetry.space_group_name_H-M   'P 1'
#
loop_
_entity.id
_entity.type
_entity.pdbx_description
1 polymer ?
#
loop_
_entity_poly.entity_id
_entity_poly.type
_entity_poly.pdbx_seq_one_letter_code
_entity_poly.pdbx_strand_id
1 'polypeptide(L)'
;MTTYDAVILGAGHNGLILQAYLGKAGMKTVAIERRAVAGGGLSTVEDPRQRGFLHNTHAFFLRAITAMPWYADLSLERHGAQLIEPELNVALITADGRALEWWTDIEKTIASFAAFSPRDAATLRRWHDEFIPIVAQILAPEARSPPLPPDERRAVLSRTSAGRRLLEVSALSPLEFIEREFEHPTIQAGLLFFNGLREIDLRLKGFGHHIAALLASPAKAQMARGGSAGLARALEAAVRETGGEIRLATEPKRILVEGGRAAGIETGDGEVIFAKHLVASSLNPQQTFLDLLHDEFLPRELRERAQNFRYNLLAPLFALNLDLAEPPRYCASAAHPELARAFMVILGLDHVDTFGEIVRHHEAGTIPPTVMWGACPTLFDPTQAPPGQHTAFMWEKLPYRVNGDAANWDNLRQEHARAMLQLWQGYAPNLAGRLSPAICGRGKLSHASAGALPLRRQQPSRRQHHWASRLQRRARDCFRPRPFPGLAARPHRRAAHHLTVVPAQAATYDLGPAVMGPASPGEGRRWPVLCYNSASDSRRARSVAGETVAAIVAAHRAGASLEATVARAYARIRAHGDPAIFITLREEADAIAEAKALAAARSADRALYGVPVAIKDNIDVAGMPTTAACPAFAYVPDKDATCVARLKRAGAIVIGKTNLDQFATGLEGVRTPYGIPRNPFDRSLIPGGSSAGSALAVAAGLVPLALGTDTAGSGRVPAALSNTIGLKSSLGLLSNAGVVPACRTLDCVSVHALTVDDAFAALAAIAGPDGTDPYSREHLLGAVAAMPSGVRLGVPMPQQRLFFGDDASAAAYEEALARLARLGAKIVPFDMEPFFEAARMLYEGPWVAERILAARTVIEKAPHELHPAVRQILLSGAKWSAADTFAALYRLEELRRVRDQTFRAIEAMALPTVPTVHTIEEARADPIALNRRLGTYTNFVNLLDLCALAVPASLRADGTPFGLMLIARAGEDAMLASLGRAFHADTALPLGATGQPHPPLSAAVKAKASA
;
A
#
# COMPACT_ATOMS: atom_id res chain seq x y z
N MET A 1 17.18 -34.74 -28.71
CA MET A 1 16.03 -33.91 -28.27
C MET A 1 15.23 -34.72 -27.28
N THR A 2 15.19 -34.28 -26.03
CA THR A 2 14.59 -35.03 -24.93
C THR A 2 13.32 -34.32 -24.49
N THR A 3 12.19 -35.04 -24.40
CA THR A 3 10.90 -34.47 -24.01
C THR A 3 10.41 -35.12 -22.72
N TYR A 4 9.96 -34.26 -21.80
CA TYR A 4 9.34 -34.61 -20.52
C TYR A 4 7.95 -33.98 -20.45
N ASP A 5 7.11 -34.51 -19.57
CA ASP A 5 5.80 -33.92 -19.30
C ASP A 5 5.94 -32.64 -18.47
N ALA A 6 6.89 -32.61 -17.53
CA ALA A 6 7.25 -31.44 -16.75
C ALA A 6 8.77 -31.29 -16.56
N VAL A 7 9.28 -30.05 -16.63
CA VAL A 7 10.66 -29.69 -16.32
C VAL A 7 10.67 -28.81 -15.07
N ILE A 8 11.51 -29.13 -14.09
CA ILE A 8 11.65 -28.41 -12.83
C ILE A 8 13.04 -27.78 -12.75
N LEU A 9 13.10 -26.47 -12.50
CA LEU A 9 14.35 -25.73 -12.31
C LEU A 9 14.69 -25.64 -10.83
N GLY A 10 15.86 -26.19 -10.47
CA GLY A 10 16.34 -26.34 -9.10
C GLY A 10 15.84 -27.63 -8.44
N ALA A 11 16.75 -28.41 -7.86
CA ALA A 11 16.43 -29.63 -7.10
C ALA A 11 16.49 -29.38 -5.58
N GLY A 12 15.94 -28.23 -5.13
CA GLY A 12 15.68 -27.97 -3.72
C GLY A 12 14.48 -28.77 -3.20
N HIS A 13 14.25 -28.77 -1.88
CA HIS A 13 13.14 -29.50 -1.27
C HIS A 13 11.78 -29.23 -1.93
N ASN A 14 11.44 -27.97 -2.23
CA ASN A 14 10.19 -27.62 -2.92
C ASN A 14 10.11 -28.21 -4.34
N GLY A 15 11.21 -28.15 -5.09
CA GLY A 15 11.30 -28.73 -6.44
C GLY A 15 11.15 -30.26 -6.41
N LEU A 16 11.81 -30.92 -5.46
CA LEU A 16 11.73 -32.37 -5.29
C LEU A 16 10.34 -32.84 -4.83
N ILE A 17 9.70 -32.12 -3.91
CA ILE A 17 8.32 -32.43 -3.47
C ILE A 17 7.36 -32.32 -4.65
N LEU A 18 7.41 -31.20 -5.39
CA LEU A 18 6.59 -31.01 -6.58
C LEU A 18 6.83 -32.13 -7.60
N GLN A 19 8.11 -32.42 -7.88
CA GLN A 19 8.48 -33.45 -8.83
C GLN A 19 7.94 -34.84 -8.44
N ALA A 20 8.04 -35.21 -7.15
CA ALA A 20 7.55 -36.49 -6.65
C ALA A 20 6.02 -36.60 -6.79
N TYR A 21 5.26 -35.54 -6.50
CA TYR A 21 3.81 -35.54 -6.71
C TYR A 21 3.43 -35.65 -8.19
N LEU A 22 4.11 -34.93 -9.08
CA LEU A 22 3.88 -35.01 -10.53
C LEU A 22 4.18 -36.43 -11.04
N GLY A 23 5.26 -37.04 -10.56
CA GLY A 23 5.60 -38.44 -10.86
C GLY A 23 4.55 -39.42 -10.34
N LYS A 24 4.06 -39.23 -9.12
CA LYS A 24 2.98 -40.06 -8.54
C LYS A 24 1.66 -39.91 -9.31
N ALA A 25 1.45 -38.77 -9.95
CA ALA A 25 0.35 -38.54 -10.89
C ALA A 25 0.60 -39.13 -12.30
N GLY A 26 1.72 -39.84 -12.50
CA GLY A 26 2.05 -40.53 -13.75
C GLY A 26 2.81 -39.68 -14.78
N MET A 27 3.28 -38.49 -14.42
CA MET A 27 4.02 -37.62 -15.35
C MET A 27 5.49 -38.00 -15.42
N LYS A 28 6.06 -38.02 -16.62
CA LYS A 28 7.50 -38.13 -16.84
C LYS A 28 8.16 -36.78 -16.54
N THR A 29 8.99 -36.70 -15.50
CA THR A 29 9.56 -35.43 -15.03
C THR A 29 11.08 -35.40 -15.06
N VAL A 30 11.66 -34.20 -15.17
CA VAL A 30 13.09 -33.96 -14.93
C VAL A 30 13.31 -32.70 -14.10
N ALA A 31 14.16 -32.79 -13.07
CA ALA A 31 14.67 -31.63 -12.35
C ALA A 31 16.11 -31.33 -12.76
N ILE A 32 16.44 -30.04 -12.85
CA ILE A 32 17.75 -29.53 -13.28
C ILE A 32 18.40 -28.80 -12.11
N GLU A 33 19.59 -29.25 -11.73
CA GLU A 33 20.34 -28.72 -10.60
C GLU A 33 21.80 -28.48 -10.98
N ARG A 34 22.27 -27.25 -10.72
CA ARG A 34 23.64 -26.85 -11.02
C ARG A 34 24.65 -27.50 -10.09
N ARG A 35 24.27 -27.81 -8.85
CA ARG A 35 25.15 -28.46 -7.88
C ARG A 35 25.33 -29.94 -8.23
N ALA A 36 26.44 -30.50 -7.76
CA ALA A 36 26.69 -31.95 -7.84
C ALA A 36 25.81 -32.79 -6.89
N VAL A 37 24.90 -32.15 -6.14
CA VAL A 37 24.00 -32.79 -5.17
C VAL A 37 22.66 -32.04 -5.16
N ALA A 38 21.56 -32.77 -4.95
CA ALA A 38 20.24 -32.19 -4.74
C ALA A 38 20.01 -31.80 -3.26
N GLY A 39 18.85 -31.22 -2.97
CA GLY A 39 18.39 -30.84 -1.62
C GLY A 39 18.36 -29.33 -1.35
N GLY A 40 19.06 -28.53 -2.16
CA GLY A 40 19.13 -27.07 -1.98
C GLY A 40 19.65 -26.70 -0.58
N GLY A 41 18.78 -26.13 0.26
CA GLY A 41 19.09 -25.80 1.66
C GLY A 41 19.21 -27.00 2.61
N LEU A 42 18.67 -28.17 2.22
CA LEU A 42 18.82 -29.44 2.95
C LEU A 42 20.21 -30.03 2.67
N SER A 43 21.25 -29.41 3.25
CA SER A 43 22.65 -29.70 2.95
C SER A 43 23.43 -30.00 4.22
N THR A 44 24.02 -31.19 4.25
CA THR A 44 24.98 -31.65 5.27
C THR A 44 26.32 -31.83 4.59
N VAL A 45 27.35 -31.19 5.11
CA VAL A 45 28.67 -31.08 4.46
C VAL A 45 29.73 -31.63 5.41
N GLU A 46 30.60 -32.49 4.90
CA GLU A 46 31.76 -32.97 5.65
C GLU A 46 32.79 -31.85 5.81
N ASP A 47 33.39 -31.75 7.00
CA ASP A 47 34.47 -30.82 7.25
C ASP A 47 35.71 -31.22 6.42
N PRO A 48 36.22 -30.34 5.53
CA PRO A 48 37.37 -30.68 4.71
C PRO A 48 38.69 -30.75 5.50
N ARG A 49 38.72 -30.28 6.75
CA ARG A 49 39.89 -30.29 7.63
C ARG A 49 40.03 -31.62 8.37
N GLN A 50 38.90 -32.26 8.70
CA GLN A 50 38.83 -33.47 9.51
C GLN A 50 37.72 -34.39 8.98
N ARG A 51 38.09 -35.62 8.61
CA ARG A 51 37.13 -36.61 8.11
C ARG A 51 36.14 -37.03 9.19
N GLY A 52 34.91 -37.31 8.79
CA GLY A 52 33.84 -37.83 9.63
C GLY A 52 33.04 -36.77 10.41
N PHE A 53 33.42 -35.50 10.36
CA PHE A 53 32.64 -34.42 10.97
C PHE A 53 31.67 -33.83 9.95
N LEU A 54 30.38 -33.88 10.25
CA LEU A 54 29.30 -33.45 9.35
C LEU A 54 28.55 -32.26 9.93
N HIS A 55 28.49 -31.18 9.15
CA HIS A 55 27.87 -29.91 9.54
C HIS A 55 26.65 -29.60 8.67
N ASN A 56 25.55 -29.21 9.31
CA ASN A 56 24.34 -28.74 8.64
C ASN A 56 24.48 -27.24 8.38
N THR A 57 24.77 -26.85 7.13
CA THR A 57 25.22 -25.47 6.84
C THR A 57 24.10 -24.46 6.63
N HIS A 58 22.83 -24.89 6.66
CA HIS A 58 21.69 -24.01 6.39
C HIS A 58 20.39 -24.49 7.04
N ALA A 59 19.99 -25.75 6.79
CA ALA A 59 18.81 -26.34 7.41
C ALA A 59 19.23 -27.32 8.51
N PHE A 60 18.77 -27.07 9.74
CA PHE A 60 18.97 -27.96 10.90
C PHE A 60 17.68 -28.11 11.69
N PHE A 61 17.07 -26.98 12.05
CA PHE A 61 15.83 -26.92 12.81
C PHE A 61 14.63 -27.06 11.87
N LEU A 62 14.13 -28.30 11.72
CA LEU A 62 13.03 -28.64 10.82
C LEU A 62 11.73 -28.71 11.62
N ARG A 63 10.87 -27.69 11.50
CA ARG A 63 9.61 -27.67 12.27
C ARG A 63 8.48 -28.33 11.50
N ALA A 64 7.69 -29.16 12.20
CA ALA A 64 6.43 -29.72 11.71
C ALA A 64 6.52 -30.64 10.49
N ILE A 65 7.71 -31.13 10.10
CA ILE A 65 7.89 -31.84 8.84
C ILE A 65 7.02 -33.09 8.78
N THR A 66 7.02 -33.91 9.84
CA THR A 66 6.20 -35.12 9.89
C THR A 66 4.69 -34.86 9.93
N ALA A 67 4.27 -33.63 10.24
CA ALA A 67 2.85 -33.23 10.25
C ALA A 67 2.35 -32.68 8.90
N MET A 68 3.26 -32.51 7.92
CA MET A 68 2.90 -32.05 6.59
C MET A 68 2.37 -33.20 5.74
N PRO A 69 1.29 -33.01 4.95
CA PRO A 69 0.71 -34.07 4.13
C PRO A 69 1.73 -34.74 3.20
N TRP A 70 2.63 -33.96 2.61
CA TRP A 70 3.65 -34.47 1.68
C TRP A 70 4.64 -35.45 2.31
N TYR A 71 4.87 -35.40 3.63
CA TYR A 71 5.76 -36.36 4.28
C TYR A 71 5.15 -37.77 4.28
N ALA A 72 3.85 -37.85 4.60
CA ALA A 72 3.08 -39.10 4.59
C ALA A 72 2.70 -39.54 3.17
N ASP A 73 2.22 -38.62 2.33
CA ASP A 73 1.78 -38.90 0.95
C ASP A 73 2.92 -39.49 0.10
N LEU A 74 4.14 -39.00 0.30
CA LEU A 74 5.34 -39.50 -0.38
C LEU A 74 6.02 -40.63 0.38
N SER A 75 5.42 -41.15 1.46
CA SER A 75 5.93 -42.28 2.25
C SER A 75 7.40 -42.12 2.65
N LEU A 76 7.82 -40.92 3.06
CA LEU A 76 9.25 -40.61 3.18
C LEU A 76 10.01 -41.48 4.20
N GLU A 77 9.33 -42.02 5.21
CA GLU A 77 9.91 -43.00 6.14
C GLU A 77 10.37 -44.27 5.44
N ARG A 78 9.61 -44.76 4.46
CA ARG A 78 9.98 -45.90 3.60
C ARG A 78 11.24 -45.60 2.79
N HIS A 79 11.44 -44.32 2.46
CA HIS A 79 12.63 -43.82 1.75
C HIS A 79 13.77 -43.43 2.68
N GLY A 80 13.70 -43.80 3.96
CA GLY A 80 14.77 -43.60 4.94
C GLY A 80 14.78 -42.24 5.61
N ALA A 81 13.75 -41.40 5.45
CA ALA A 81 13.60 -40.21 6.28
C ALA A 81 13.34 -40.63 7.73
N GLN A 82 14.23 -40.21 8.63
CA GLN A 82 14.07 -40.41 10.07
C GLN A 82 14.27 -39.07 10.76
N LEU A 83 13.24 -38.60 11.45
CA LEU A 83 13.22 -37.31 12.13
C LEU A 83 13.33 -37.57 13.63
N ILE A 84 14.29 -36.91 14.27
CA ILE A 84 14.50 -36.95 15.72
C ILE A 84 13.84 -35.71 16.30
N GLU A 85 13.08 -35.89 17.37
CA GLU A 85 12.30 -34.83 18.03
C GLU A 85 12.78 -34.67 19.48
N PRO A 86 13.71 -33.74 19.73
CA PRO A 86 14.14 -33.42 21.09
C PRO A 86 13.03 -32.81 21.94
N GLU A 87 13.05 -33.04 23.24
CA GLU A 87 11.99 -32.58 24.15
C GLU A 87 12.15 -31.09 24.51
N LEU A 88 13.34 -30.67 24.92
CA LEU A 88 13.70 -29.26 25.12
C LEU A 88 14.16 -28.68 23.78
N ASN A 89 13.24 -28.02 23.09
CA ASN A 89 13.47 -27.50 21.73
C ASN A 89 14.40 -26.30 21.74
N VAL A 90 14.22 -25.37 22.66
CA VAL A 90 15.00 -24.13 22.72
C VAL A 90 15.26 -23.72 24.17
N ALA A 91 16.46 -23.23 24.44
CA ALA A 91 16.79 -22.56 25.69
C ALA A 91 17.52 -21.24 25.41
N LEU A 92 17.02 -20.14 25.97
CA LEU A 92 17.73 -18.87 26.02
C LEU A 92 18.43 -18.79 27.38
N ILE A 93 19.75 -18.77 27.38
CA ILE A 93 20.56 -18.67 28.61
C ILE A 93 20.96 -17.21 28.78
N THR A 94 20.56 -16.60 29.88
CA THR A 94 20.90 -15.21 30.23
C THR A 94 22.28 -15.13 30.86
N ALA A 95 22.91 -13.96 30.78
CA ALA A 95 24.25 -13.71 31.31
C ALA A 95 24.37 -13.94 32.82
N ASP A 96 23.25 -13.86 33.56
CA ASP A 96 23.16 -14.15 34.99
C ASP A 96 23.00 -15.65 35.32
N GLY A 97 22.97 -16.52 34.31
CA GLY A 97 22.91 -17.98 34.47
C GLY A 97 21.50 -18.56 34.61
N ARG A 98 20.44 -17.76 34.48
CA ARG A 98 19.06 -18.26 34.33
C ARG A 98 18.82 -18.77 32.91
N ALA A 99 17.73 -19.52 32.72
CA ALA A 99 17.35 -20.04 31.41
C ALA A 99 15.84 -19.97 31.15
N LEU A 100 15.46 -19.34 30.04
CA LEU A 100 14.10 -19.39 29.52
C LEU A 100 13.99 -20.57 28.55
N GLU A 101 13.18 -21.55 28.91
CA GLU A 101 13.14 -22.87 28.27
C GLU A 101 11.82 -23.10 27.54
N TRP A 102 11.94 -23.63 26.33
CA TRP A 102 10.82 -23.95 25.46
C TRP A 102 10.80 -25.43 25.16
N TRP A 103 9.82 -26.08 25.76
CA TRP A 103 9.62 -27.51 25.72
C TRP A 103 8.54 -27.85 24.70
N THR A 104 8.58 -29.09 24.20
CA THR A 104 7.46 -29.68 23.48
C THR A 104 6.24 -29.91 24.38
N ASP A 105 6.47 -30.00 25.69
CA ASP A 105 5.46 -29.95 26.74
C ASP A 105 5.20 -28.47 27.13
N ILE A 106 3.97 -28.01 26.89
CA ILE A 106 3.61 -26.62 27.20
C ILE A 106 3.66 -26.31 28.70
N GLU A 107 3.38 -27.28 29.57
CA GLU A 107 3.37 -27.06 31.02
C GLU A 107 4.78 -26.76 31.53
N LYS A 108 5.78 -27.48 31.02
CA LYS A 108 7.20 -27.20 31.30
C LYS A 108 7.64 -25.83 30.78
N THR A 109 7.16 -25.44 29.60
CA THR A 109 7.42 -24.10 29.04
C THR A 109 6.85 -23.01 29.94
N ILE A 110 5.57 -23.14 30.34
CA ILE A 110 4.92 -22.16 31.23
C ILE A 110 5.63 -22.11 32.59
N ALA A 111 6.04 -23.25 33.15
CA ALA A 111 6.80 -23.29 34.40
C ALA A 111 8.15 -22.55 34.30
N SER A 112 8.87 -22.71 33.19
CA SER A 112 10.11 -21.96 32.95
C SER A 112 9.84 -20.45 32.85
N PHE A 113 8.79 -20.03 32.14
CA PHE A 113 8.42 -18.61 32.04
C PHE A 113 8.00 -18.04 33.40
N ALA A 114 7.34 -18.83 34.24
CA ALA A 114 6.90 -18.41 35.58
C ALA A 114 8.07 -18.10 36.52
N ALA A 115 9.25 -18.71 36.30
CA ALA A 115 10.48 -18.39 37.03
C ALA A 115 11.01 -16.97 36.71
N PHE A 116 10.64 -16.39 35.58
CA PHE A 116 10.95 -15.01 35.22
C PHE A 116 9.81 -14.05 35.57
N SER A 117 8.58 -14.38 35.18
CA SER A 117 7.38 -13.62 35.52
C SER A 117 6.15 -14.53 35.59
N PRO A 118 5.55 -14.72 36.78
CA PRO A 118 4.29 -15.46 36.93
C PRO A 118 3.15 -14.86 36.11
N ARG A 119 3.14 -13.54 35.92
CA ARG A 119 2.11 -12.83 35.14
C ARG A 119 2.25 -13.14 33.65
N ASP A 120 3.45 -13.04 33.10
CA ASP A 120 3.68 -13.35 31.69
C ASP A 120 3.46 -14.83 31.39
N ALA A 121 3.77 -15.72 32.33
CA ALA A 121 3.44 -17.15 32.21
C ALA A 121 1.91 -17.39 32.14
N ALA A 122 1.12 -16.65 32.94
CA ALA A 122 -0.34 -16.69 32.84
C ALA A 122 -0.86 -16.13 31.50
N THR A 123 -0.25 -15.05 31.00
CA THR A 123 -0.55 -14.51 29.66
C THR A 123 -0.19 -15.51 28.56
N LEU A 124 0.96 -16.19 28.66
CA LEU A 124 1.39 -17.23 27.72
C LEU A 124 0.37 -18.36 27.66
N ARG A 125 -0.10 -18.85 28.82
CA ARG A 125 -1.14 -19.87 28.91
C ARG A 125 -2.44 -19.43 28.24
N ARG A 126 -2.91 -18.21 28.55
CA ARG A 126 -4.12 -17.65 27.94
C ARG A 126 -4.02 -17.67 26.41
N TRP A 127 -2.92 -17.14 25.86
CA TRP A 127 -2.71 -17.09 24.41
C TRP A 127 -2.57 -18.48 23.79
N HIS A 128 -1.87 -19.41 24.45
CA HIS A 128 -1.79 -20.80 24.03
C HIS A 128 -3.20 -21.41 23.90
N ASP A 129 -3.97 -21.40 24.98
CA ASP A 129 -5.28 -22.06 25.04
C ASP A 129 -6.29 -21.42 24.06
N GLU A 130 -6.28 -20.09 23.98
CA GLU A 130 -7.15 -19.33 23.08
C GLU A 130 -6.85 -19.59 21.60
N PHE A 131 -5.58 -19.79 21.23
CA PHE A 131 -5.18 -19.98 19.83
C PHE A 131 -5.25 -21.43 19.34
N ILE A 132 -5.37 -22.44 20.21
CA ILE A 132 -5.55 -23.84 19.79
C ILE A 132 -6.66 -23.99 18.73
N PRO A 133 -7.91 -23.53 18.96
CA PRO A 133 -8.97 -23.66 17.96
C PRO A 133 -8.68 -22.85 16.69
N ILE A 134 -8.03 -21.69 16.79
CA ILE A 134 -7.64 -20.87 15.62
C ILE A 134 -6.63 -21.63 14.76
N VAL A 135 -5.61 -22.24 15.36
CA VAL A 135 -4.62 -23.03 14.64
C VAL A 135 -5.29 -24.24 13.99
N ALA A 136 -6.09 -24.99 14.74
CA ALA A 136 -6.69 -26.24 14.28
C ALA A 136 -7.76 -26.04 13.19
N GLN A 137 -8.61 -25.01 13.33
CA GLN A 137 -9.80 -24.81 12.49
C GLN A 137 -9.58 -23.81 11.35
N ILE A 138 -8.56 -22.96 11.45
CA ILE A 138 -8.33 -21.88 10.47
C ILE A 138 -6.94 -22.03 9.84
N LEU A 139 -5.87 -21.85 10.61
CA LEU A 139 -4.53 -21.72 10.04
C LEU A 139 -4.02 -23.02 9.41
N ALA A 140 -4.24 -24.18 10.05
CA ALA A 140 -3.81 -25.47 9.51
C ALA A 140 -4.58 -25.89 8.24
N PRO A 141 -5.92 -25.72 8.16
CA PRO A 141 -6.66 -25.91 6.91
C PRO A 141 -6.25 -24.94 5.80
N GLU A 142 -6.06 -23.66 6.11
CA GLU A 142 -5.63 -22.65 5.13
C GLU A 142 -4.25 -22.97 4.55
N ALA A 143 -3.31 -23.45 5.38
CA ALA A 143 -1.98 -23.84 4.93
C ALA A 143 -1.97 -25.01 3.92
N ARG A 144 -3.10 -25.72 3.77
CA ARG A 144 -3.27 -26.88 2.89
C ARG A 144 -4.24 -26.62 1.73
N SER A 145 -4.74 -25.40 1.63
CA SER A 145 -5.75 -25.01 0.64
C SER A 145 -5.20 -23.87 -0.24
N PRO A 146 -5.70 -23.71 -1.48
CA PRO A 146 -5.42 -22.51 -2.26
C PRO A 146 -5.78 -21.25 -1.44
N PRO A 147 -4.94 -20.22 -1.42
CA PRO A 147 -5.23 -19.01 -0.66
C PRO A 147 -6.44 -18.31 -1.25
N LEU A 148 -7.37 -17.90 -0.38
CA LEU A 148 -8.50 -17.06 -0.78
C LEU A 148 -8.03 -15.62 -1.05
N PRO A 149 -8.71 -14.90 -1.97
CA PRO A 149 -8.55 -13.45 -2.09
C PRO A 149 -8.68 -12.76 -0.72
N PRO A 150 -7.90 -11.69 -0.42
CA PRO A 150 -7.87 -11.08 0.91
C PRO A 150 -9.24 -10.67 1.46
N ASP A 151 -10.10 -10.10 0.61
CA ASP A 151 -11.43 -9.64 1.01
C ASP A 151 -12.38 -10.81 1.30
N GLU A 152 -12.31 -11.86 0.48
CA GLU A 152 -13.07 -13.09 0.70
C GLU A 152 -12.62 -13.80 1.99
N ARG A 153 -11.31 -13.91 2.19
CA ARG A 153 -10.74 -14.46 3.43
C ARG A 153 -11.23 -13.68 4.65
N ARG A 154 -11.18 -12.35 4.60
CA ARG A 154 -11.67 -11.48 5.68
C ARG A 154 -13.16 -11.70 5.95
N ALA A 155 -13.98 -11.78 4.91
CA ALA A 155 -15.41 -12.03 5.04
C ALA A 155 -15.71 -13.38 5.69
N VAL A 156 -14.97 -14.44 5.33
CA VAL A 156 -15.09 -15.78 5.93
C VAL A 156 -14.68 -15.74 7.41
N LEU A 157 -13.51 -15.17 7.72
CA LEU A 157 -13.00 -15.08 9.09
C LEU A 157 -13.92 -14.26 10.00
N SER A 158 -14.55 -13.20 9.48
CA SER A 158 -15.43 -12.33 10.28
C SER A 158 -16.69 -13.03 10.80
N ARG A 159 -17.06 -14.19 10.23
CA ARG A 159 -18.26 -14.95 10.63
C ARG A 159 -18.10 -15.64 11.99
N THR A 160 -16.89 -16.04 12.37
CA THR A 160 -16.65 -16.79 13.61
C THR A 160 -15.92 -15.93 14.64
N SER A 161 -16.07 -16.24 15.94
CA SER A 161 -15.32 -15.57 17.01
C SER A 161 -13.82 -15.78 16.85
N ALA A 162 -13.40 -17.03 16.57
CA ALA A 162 -12.01 -17.39 16.31
C ALA A 162 -11.41 -16.62 15.12
N GLY A 163 -12.17 -16.45 14.03
CA GLY A 163 -11.71 -15.71 12.87
C GLY A 163 -11.64 -14.20 13.12
N ARG A 164 -12.61 -13.60 13.84
CA ARG A 164 -12.51 -12.19 14.28
C ARG A 164 -11.31 -11.96 15.20
N ARG A 165 -11.03 -12.90 16.11
CA ARG A 165 -9.87 -12.83 16.99
C ARG A 165 -8.56 -12.94 16.21
N LEU A 166 -8.47 -13.85 15.25
CA LEU A 166 -7.33 -13.94 14.35
C LEU A 166 -7.14 -12.62 13.58
N LEU A 167 -8.20 -12.02 13.04
CA LEU A 167 -8.15 -10.74 12.33
C LEU A 167 -7.63 -9.60 13.22
N GLU A 168 -8.13 -9.49 14.45
CA GLU A 168 -7.73 -8.48 15.42
C GLU A 168 -6.22 -8.56 15.71
N VAL A 169 -5.73 -9.75 16.06
CA VAL A 169 -4.33 -9.94 16.40
C VAL A 169 -3.42 -9.85 15.17
N SER A 170 -3.92 -10.27 14.01
CA SER A 170 -3.21 -10.10 12.73
C SER A 170 -3.03 -8.63 12.36
N ALA A 171 -3.89 -7.71 12.80
CA ALA A 171 -3.76 -6.29 12.47
C ALA A 171 -2.49 -5.65 13.07
N LEU A 172 -1.90 -6.27 14.10
CA LEU A 172 -0.68 -5.82 14.76
C LEU A 172 0.57 -6.30 14.02
N SER A 173 1.69 -5.64 14.28
CA SER A 173 3.02 -6.21 14.09
C SER A 173 3.39 -7.16 15.24
N PRO A 174 4.36 -8.07 15.04
CA PRO A 174 4.90 -8.93 16.09
C PRO A 174 5.40 -8.14 17.31
N LEU A 175 6.07 -7.00 17.07
CA LEU A 175 6.56 -6.12 18.12
C LEU A 175 5.40 -5.50 18.92
N GLU A 176 4.43 -4.88 18.24
CA GLU A 176 3.24 -4.30 18.88
C GLU A 176 2.45 -5.36 19.69
N PHE A 177 2.36 -6.60 19.20
CA PHE A 177 1.71 -7.68 19.93
C PHE A 177 2.46 -8.00 21.24
N ILE A 178 3.78 -8.17 21.19
CA ILE A 178 4.56 -8.54 22.37
C ILE A 178 4.60 -7.41 23.40
N GLU A 179 4.83 -6.17 22.97
CA GLU A 179 4.83 -4.99 23.85
C GLU A 179 3.47 -4.78 24.53
N ARG A 180 2.38 -5.18 23.87
CA ARG A 180 1.03 -5.08 24.42
C ARG A 180 0.71 -6.16 25.44
N GLU A 181 1.18 -7.38 25.22
CA GLU A 181 0.71 -8.56 25.96
C GLU A 181 1.66 -8.99 27.09
N PHE A 182 2.97 -8.77 26.94
CA PHE A 182 4.00 -9.25 27.87
C PHE A 182 4.78 -8.09 28.46
N GLU A 183 5.31 -8.25 29.68
CA GLU A 183 6.00 -7.18 30.41
C GLU A 183 7.49 -7.44 30.69
N HIS A 184 7.89 -8.70 30.84
CA HIS A 184 9.25 -9.05 31.25
C HIS A 184 10.19 -8.98 30.03
N PRO A 185 11.26 -8.15 30.05
CA PRO A 185 12.06 -7.89 28.84
C PRO A 185 12.71 -9.13 28.22
N THR A 186 13.22 -10.06 29.04
CA THR A 186 13.79 -11.32 28.54
C THR A 186 12.75 -12.24 27.88
N ILE A 187 11.51 -12.26 28.42
CA ILE A 187 10.41 -13.02 27.82
C ILE A 187 10.04 -12.40 26.47
N GLN A 188 9.88 -11.07 26.42
CA GLN A 188 9.63 -10.35 25.19
C GLN A 188 10.72 -10.64 24.13
N ALA A 189 11.99 -10.58 24.53
CA ALA A 189 13.12 -10.88 23.66
C ALA A 189 13.08 -12.33 23.13
N GLY A 190 12.88 -13.31 24.02
CA GLY A 190 12.75 -14.72 23.64
C GLY A 190 11.60 -14.96 22.66
N LEU A 191 10.42 -14.39 22.92
CA LEU A 191 9.24 -14.51 22.06
C LEU A 191 9.45 -13.87 20.68
N LEU A 192 10.08 -12.70 20.61
CA LEU A 192 10.37 -12.02 19.35
C LEU A 192 11.45 -12.72 18.53
N PHE A 193 12.44 -13.34 19.18
CA PHE A 193 13.51 -14.09 18.51
C PHE A 193 12.97 -15.14 17.56
N PHE A 194 11.98 -15.92 18.00
CA PHE A 194 11.36 -16.95 17.17
C PHE A 194 10.71 -16.43 15.91
N ASN A 195 10.17 -15.22 15.94
CA ASN A 195 9.60 -14.62 14.75
C ASN A 195 10.69 -14.04 13.83
N GLY A 196 11.77 -13.50 14.40
CA GLY A 196 12.97 -13.10 13.68
C GLY A 196 13.68 -14.27 12.97
N LEU A 197 13.66 -15.47 13.56
CA LEU A 197 14.16 -16.71 12.93
C LEU A 197 13.40 -17.08 11.65
N ARG A 198 12.13 -16.67 11.51
CA ARG A 198 11.30 -16.92 10.32
C ARG A 198 11.44 -15.85 9.26
N GLU A 199 12.41 -14.94 9.40
CA GLU A 199 12.67 -13.85 8.45
C GLU A 199 11.43 -12.99 8.23
N ILE A 200 10.74 -12.63 9.32
CA ILE A 200 9.64 -11.66 9.31
C ILE A 200 10.15 -10.36 9.94
N ASP A 201 9.93 -9.24 9.26
CA ASP A 201 10.19 -7.93 9.87
C ASP A 201 9.24 -7.75 11.06
N LEU A 202 9.81 -7.60 12.26
CA LEU A 202 9.08 -7.51 13.52
C LEU A 202 8.19 -6.26 13.61
N ARG A 203 8.43 -5.26 12.76
CA ARG A 203 7.65 -4.01 12.66
C ARG A 203 6.51 -4.11 11.64
N LEU A 204 6.48 -5.16 10.82
CA LEU A 204 5.49 -5.31 9.75
C LEU A 204 4.14 -5.75 10.32
N LYS A 205 3.11 -4.94 10.09
CA LYS A 205 1.72 -5.27 10.44
C LYS A 205 1.20 -6.42 9.57
N GLY A 206 0.21 -7.16 10.07
CA GLY A 206 -0.30 -8.37 9.42
C GLY A 206 0.15 -9.65 10.13
N PHE A 207 1.14 -9.56 11.02
CA PHE A 207 1.89 -10.70 11.54
C PHE A 207 1.84 -10.87 13.06
N GLY A 208 1.08 -10.05 13.80
CA GLY A 208 1.00 -10.14 15.27
C GLY A 208 0.53 -11.50 15.80
N HIS A 209 -0.26 -12.23 15.02
CA HIS A 209 -0.80 -13.54 15.40
C HIS A 209 0.22 -14.68 15.40
N HIS A 210 1.41 -14.48 14.83
CA HIS A 210 2.39 -15.55 14.62
C HIS A 210 2.91 -16.19 15.90
N ILE A 211 3.12 -15.41 16.95
CA ILE A 211 3.69 -15.92 18.21
C ILE A 211 2.65 -16.77 18.95
N ALA A 212 1.40 -16.29 19.04
CA ALA A 212 0.31 -17.07 19.60
C ALA A 212 0.05 -18.36 18.80
N ALA A 213 0.10 -18.29 17.46
CA ALA A 213 -0.03 -19.46 16.60
C ALA A 213 1.13 -20.46 16.78
N LEU A 214 2.35 -19.97 17.02
CA LEU A 214 3.52 -20.81 17.29
C LEU A 214 3.36 -21.59 18.60
N LEU A 215 2.89 -20.90 19.65
CA LEU A 215 2.65 -21.47 20.97
C LEU A 215 1.57 -22.53 20.93
N ALA A 216 0.42 -22.22 20.33
CA ALA A 216 -0.73 -23.11 20.25
C ALA A 216 -0.55 -24.28 19.25
N SER A 217 0.50 -24.24 18.42
CA SER A 217 0.74 -25.28 17.43
C SER A 217 1.28 -26.54 18.11
N PRO A 218 0.68 -27.72 17.87
CA PRO A 218 1.21 -28.99 18.38
C PRO A 218 2.49 -29.41 17.66
N ALA A 219 2.93 -28.64 16.65
CA ALA A 219 4.03 -28.99 15.80
C ALA A 219 5.38 -28.66 16.46
N LYS A 220 6.23 -29.66 16.54
CA LYS A 220 7.50 -29.59 17.26
C LYS A 220 8.68 -29.40 16.30
N ALA A 221 9.82 -29.03 16.86
CA ALA A 221 11.07 -28.98 16.12
C ALA A 221 11.72 -30.35 16.03
N GLN A 222 12.26 -30.64 14.85
CA GLN A 222 12.85 -31.92 14.51
C GLN A 222 14.19 -31.71 13.82
N MET A 223 15.03 -32.72 13.80
CA MET A 223 16.18 -32.82 12.90
C MET A 223 16.17 -34.14 12.15
N ALA A 224 16.67 -34.15 10.93
CA ALA A 224 16.87 -35.40 10.20
C ALA A 224 18.11 -36.14 10.74
N ARG A 225 17.98 -37.45 10.96
CA ARG A 225 19.10 -38.34 11.25
C ARG A 225 20.07 -38.35 10.05
N GLY A 226 21.37 -38.30 10.34
CA GLY A 226 22.44 -38.13 9.37
C GLY A 226 22.52 -36.72 8.78
N GLY A 227 21.91 -35.74 9.46
CA GLY A 227 21.81 -34.34 9.01
C GLY A 227 20.68 -34.08 8.00
N SER A 228 20.43 -32.81 7.67
CA SER A 228 19.33 -32.41 6.78
C SER A 228 19.41 -32.99 5.37
N ALA A 229 20.59 -33.37 4.88
CA ALA A 229 20.74 -34.10 3.64
C ALA A 229 20.04 -35.48 3.66
N GLY A 230 19.77 -36.06 4.83
CA GLY A 230 18.97 -37.28 4.96
C GLY A 230 17.56 -37.12 4.41
N LEU A 231 16.92 -35.98 4.69
CA LEU A 231 15.60 -35.66 4.14
C LEU A 231 15.67 -35.41 2.62
N ALA A 232 16.73 -34.77 2.13
CA ALA A 232 16.95 -34.59 0.69
C ALA A 232 17.06 -35.94 -0.03
N ARG A 233 17.85 -36.88 0.50
CA ARG A 233 17.99 -38.23 -0.06
C ARG A 233 16.67 -39.00 -0.10
N ALA A 234 15.86 -38.88 0.95
CA ALA A 234 14.53 -39.50 0.97
C ALA A 234 13.60 -38.91 -0.11
N LEU A 235 13.62 -37.59 -0.30
CA LEU A 235 12.88 -36.94 -1.38
C LEU A 235 13.38 -37.36 -2.77
N GLU A 236 14.70 -37.45 -2.97
CA GLU A 236 15.27 -37.97 -4.21
C GLU A 236 14.82 -39.42 -4.48
N ALA A 237 14.80 -40.27 -3.46
CA ALA A 237 14.34 -41.65 -3.57
C ALA A 237 12.84 -41.72 -3.95
N ALA A 238 12.00 -40.87 -3.36
CA ALA A 238 10.59 -40.76 -3.74
C ALA A 238 10.41 -40.31 -5.20
N VAL A 239 11.22 -39.35 -5.68
CA VAL A 239 11.23 -38.95 -7.10
C VAL A 239 11.63 -40.14 -7.99
N ARG A 240 12.71 -40.86 -7.65
CA ARG A 240 13.22 -41.98 -8.44
C ARG A 240 12.24 -43.16 -8.48
N GLU A 241 11.50 -43.43 -7.40
CA GLU A 241 10.45 -44.47 -7.37
C GLU A 241 9.38 -44.24 -8.45
N THR A 242 9.04 -42.98 -8.71
CA THR A 242 8.07 -42.61 -9.76
C THR A 242 8.66 -42.55 -11.17
N GLY A 243 9.95 -42.88 -11.34
CA GLY A 243 10.66 -42.77 -12.61
C GLY A 243 11.07 -41.34 -13.00
N GLY A 244 10.99 -40.38 -12.07
CA GLY A 244 11.45 -39.01 -12.26
C GLY A 244 12.98 -38.92 -12.34
N GLU A 245 13.48 -38.06 -13.21
CA GLU A 245 14.92 -37.86 -13.42
C GLU A 245 15.43 -36.61 -12.68
N ILE A 246 16.63 -36.68 -12.11
CA ILE A 246 17.29 -35.52 -11.48
C ILE A 246 18.67 -35.37 -12.12
N ARG A 247 18.86 -34.29 -12.88
CA ARG A 247 20.14 -33.97 -13.52
C ARG A 247 20.92 -32.99 -12.68
N LEU A 248 21.99 -33.50 -12.08
CA LEU A 248 22.93 -32.74 -11.27
C LEU A 248 24.03 -32.13 -12.16
N ALA A 249 24.80 -31.20 -11.61
CA ALA A 249 25.85 -30.48 -12.32
C ALA A 249 25.40 -29.87 -13.68
N THR A 250 24.12 -29.54 -13.79
CA THR A 250 23.49 -29.05 -15.02
C THR A 250 22.93 -27.65 -14.77
N GLU A 251 23.47 -26.64 -15.46
CA GLU A 251 23.02 -25.26 -15.31
C GLU A 251 21.96 -24.91 -16.37
N PRO A 252 20.78 -24.39 -15.99
CA PRO A 252 19.85 -23.85 -16.98
C PRO A 252 20.41 -22.53 -17.54
N LYS A 253 20.37 -22.38 -18.86
CA LYS A 253 20.81 -21.17 -19.56
C LYS A 253 19.65 -20.22 -19.86
N ARG A 254 18.53 -20.76 -20.32
CA ARG A 254 17.28 -19.99 -20.54
C ARG A 254 16.05 -20.89 -20.59
N ILE A 255 14.90 -20.31 -20.30
CA ILE A 255 13.58 -20.89 -20.52
C ILE A 255 13.18 -20.60 -21.97
N LEU A 256 12.71 -21.62 -22.67
CA LEU A 256 12.21 -21.52 -24.04
C LEU A 256 10.71 -21.24 -23.99
N VAL A 257 10.27 -20.25 -24.77
CA VAL A 257 8.86 -19.84 -24.84
C VAL A 257 8.36 -20.02 -26.27
N GLU A 258 7.26 -20.78 -26.43
CA GLU A 258 6.59 -21.01 -27.71
C GLU A 258 5.10 -20.72 -27.56
N GLY A 259 4.55 -19.86 -28.42
CA GLY A 259 3.12 -19.50 -28.37
C GLY A 259 2.68 -18.90 -27.03
N GLY A 260 3.57 -18.19 -26.33
CA GLY A 260 3.31 -17.61 -25.01
C GLY A 260 3.36 -18.61 -23.84
N ARG A 261 3.75 -19.87 -24.09
CA ARG A 261 3.91 -20.91 -23.05
C ARG A 261 5.39 -21.26 -22.86
N ALA A 262 5.82 -21.45 -21.61
CA ALA A 262 7.12 -22.06 -21.33
C ALA A 262 7.14 -23.50 -21.86
N ALA A 263 7.86 -23.71 -22.97
CA ALA A 263 7.87 -24.94 -23.75
C ALA A 263 9.03 -25.87 -23.41
N GLY A 264 10.02 -25.39 -22.67
CA GLY A 264 11.21 -26.15 -22.32
C GLY A 264 12.32 -25.25 -21.81
N ILE A 265 13.54 -25.76 -21.82
CA ILE A 265 14.74 -25.04 -21.42
C ILE A 265 15.91 -25.37 -22.36
N GLU A 266 16.88 -24.47 -22.41
CA GLU A 266 18.22 -24.75 -22.90
C GLU A 266 19.16 -24.78 -21.70
N THR A 267 20.04 -25.77 -21.64
CA THR A 267 21.06 -25.92 -20.59
C THR A 267 22.39 -25.25 -21.01
N GLY A 268 23.31 -25.10 -20.06
CA GLY A 268 24.59 -24.41 -20.27
C GLY A 268 25.50 -25.04 -21.31
N ASP A 269 25.40 -26.35 -21.53
CA ASP A 269 26.14 -27.10 -22.55
C ASP A 269 25.44 -27.11 -23.93
N GLY A 270 24.26 -26.48 -24.03
CA GLY A 270 23.48 -26.35 -25.26
C GLY A 270 22.44 -27.45 -25.48
N GLU A 271 22.25 -28.40 -24.56
CA GLU A 271 21.14 -29.36 -24.66
C GLU A 271 19.79 -28.65 -24.51
N VAL A 272 18.86 -28.96 -25.41
CA VAL A 272 17.46 -28.51 -25.35
C VAL A 272 16.56 -29.61 -24.80
N ILE A 273 15.83 -29.28 -23.73
CA ILE A 273 14.89 -30.17 -23.04
C ILE A 273 13.49 -29.58 -23.13
N PHE A 274 12.55 -30.31 -23.74
CA PHE A 274 11.17 -29.85 -23.91
C PHE A 274 10.25 -30.32 -22.78
N ALA A 275 9.27 -29.48 -22.46
CA ALA A 275 8.20 -29.73 -21.50
C ALA A 275 6.82 -29.71 -22.19
N LYS A 276 6.10 -30.84 -22.17
CA LYS A 276 4.76 -30.93 -22.77
C LYS A 276 3.73 -30.07 -22.05
N HIS A 277 3.77 -30.05 -20.71
CA HIS A 277 2.75 -29.39 -19.91
C HIS A 277 3.29 -28.16 -19.19
N LEU A 278 4.41 -28.26 -18.46
CA LEU A 278 4.89 -27.15 -17.63
C LEU A 278 6.41 -27.09 -17.45
N VAL A 279 6.91 -25.87 -17.27
CA VAL A 279 8.21 -25.58 -16.67
C VAL A 279 7.94 -24.93 -15.31
N ALA A 280 8.35 -25.58 -14.22
CA ALA A 280 8.26 -25.04 -12.87
C ALA A 280 9.63 -24.53 -12.43
N SER A 281 9.69 -23.41 -11.70
CA SER A 281 10.94 -22.90 -11.15
C SER A 281 10.87 -22.75 -9.65
N SER A 282 11.85 -23.35 -8.96
CA SER A 282 12.09 -23.18 -7.52
C SER A 282 13.23 -22.19 -7.22
N LEU A 283 13.71 -21.49 -8.26
CA LEU A 283 14.74 -20.48 -8.17
C LEU A 283 14.15 -19.14 -7.71
N ASN A 284 15.02 -18.19 -7.33
CA ASN A 284 14.54 -16.88 -6.91
C ASN A 284 13.92 -16.07 -8.09
N PRO A 285 13.12 -15.04 -7.78
CA PRO A 285 12.45 -14.25 -8.82
C PRO A 285 13.41 -13.60 -9.82
N GLN A 286 14.58 -13.12 -9.38
CA GLN A 286 15.55 -12.52 -10.29
C GLN A 286 16.09 -13.54 -11.29
N GLN A 287 16.51 -14.71 -10.82
CA GLN A 287 17.02 -15.77 -11.69
C GLN A 287 15.95 -16.23 -12.69
N THR A 288 14.72 -16.47 -12.23
CA THR A 288 13.66 -16.96 -13.12
C THR A 288 13.21 -15.90 -14.12
N PHE A 289 12.94 -14.66 -13.67
CA PHE A 289 12.28 -13.64 -14.50
C PHE A 289 13.23 -12.64 -15.16
N LEU A 290 14.49 -12.53 -14.71
CA LEU A 290 15.47 -11.59 -15.28
C LEU A 290 16.59 -12.32 -16.03
N ASP A 291 17.10 -13.42 -15.48
CA ASP A 291 18.24 -14.13 -16.06
C ASP A 291 17.81 -15.21 -17.08
N LEU A 292 16.81 -16.02 -16.74
CA LEU A 292 16.41 -17.18 -17.54
C LEU A 292 15.31 -16.87 -18.57
N LEU A 293 14.55 -15.79 -18.40
CA LEU A 293 13.51 -15.37 -19.34
C LEU A 293 13.89 -14.09 -20.06
N HIS A 294 13.74 -14.11 -21.39
CA HIS A 294 13.93 -12.93 -22.21
C HIS A 294 12.85 -11.87 -21.93
N ASP A 295 13.20 -10.59 -22.06
CA ASP A 295 12.33 -9.47 -21.68
C ASP A 295 11.01 -9.42 -22.44
N GLU A 296 11.03 -9.80 -23.71
CA GLU A 296 9.86 -9.85 -24.60
C GLU A 296 8.72 -10.76 -24.11
N PHE A 297 9.01 -11.74 -23.24
CA PHE A 297 8.03 -12.72 -22.77
C PHE A 297 7.37 -12.36 -21.44
N LEU A 298 7.75 -11.25 -20.82
CA LEU A 298 7.28 -10.86 -19.49
C LEU A 298 6.59 -9.50 -19.52
N PRO A 299 5.41 -9.36 -18.89
CA PRO A 299 4.85 -8.06 -18.62
C PRO A 299 5.85 -7.17 -17.87
N ARG A 300 5.91 -5.90 -18.26
CA ARG A 300 6.85 -4.93 -17.68
C ARG A 300 6.71 -4.87 -16.16
N GLU A 301 5.49 -4.89 -15.64
CA GLU A 301 5.19 -4.83 -14.22
C GLU A 301 5.77 -6.01 -13.46
N LEU A 302 5.70 -7.22 -14.02
CA LEU A 302 6.25 -8.42 -13.38
C LEU A 302 7.78 -8.38 -13.35
N ARG A 303 8.39 -7.91 -14.45
CA ARG A 303 9.85 -7.74 -14.54
C ARG A 303 10.35 -6.68 -13.55
N GLU A 304 9.66 -5.55 -13.44
CA GLU A 304 9.97 -4.51 -12.46
C GLU A 304 9.81 -5.01 -11.02
N ARG A 305 8.76 -5.80 -10.72
CA ARG A 305 8.59 -6.44 -9.41
C ARG A 305 9.72 -7.40 -9.09
N ALA A 306 10.16 -8.23 -10.04
CA ALA A 306 11.29 -9.14 -9.86
C ALA A 306 12.60 -8.37 -9.64
N GLN A 307 12.85 -7.31 -10.41
CA GLN A 307 14.02 -6.44 -10.27
C GLN A 307 14.08 -5.72 -8.92
N ASN A 308 12.91 -5.28 -8.43
CA ASN A 308 12.79 -4.56 -7.17
C ASN A 308 12.58 -5.47 -5.96
N PHE A 309 12.54 -6.79 -6.13
CA PHE A 309 12.44 -7.72 -5.01
C PHE A 309 13.65 -7.54 -4.07
N ARG A 310 13.36 -7.30 -2.79
CA ARG A 310 14.34 -7.15 -1.72
C ARG A 310 14.18 -8.30 -0.75
N TYR A 311 15.29 -8.99 -0.46
CA TYR A 311 15.35 -9.99 0.59
C TYR A 311 15.20 -9.32 1.96
N ASN A 312 14.70 -10.05 2.95
CA ASN A 312 14.56 -9.50 4.31
C ASN A 312 15.93 -9.01 4.81
N LEU A 313 15.93 -7.80 5.38
CA LEU A 313 17.09 -7.14 5.98
C LEU A 313 17.84 -8.06 6.96
N LEU A 314 17.10 -8.78 7.81
CA LEU A 314 17.62 -9.71 8.82
C LEU A 314 17.74 -11.15 8.29
N ALA A 315 17.68 -11.40 6.98
CA ALA A 315 17.87 -12.74 6.44
C ALA A 315 19.32 -13.26 6.56
N PRO A 316 20.37 -12.47 6.22
CA PRO A 316 21.71 -13.04 6.07
C PRO A 316 22.27 -13.60 7.39
N LEU A 317 23.01 -14.72 7.25
CA LEU A 317 23.52 -15.51 8.37
C LEU A 317 25.04 -15.62 8.31
N PHE A 318 25.67 -15.46 9.46
CA PHE A 318 27.03 -15.89 9.71
C PHE A 318 27.02 -17.17 10.55
N ALA A 319 27.91 -18.11 10.26
CA ALA A 319 27.96 -19.40 10.95
C ALA A 319 29.36 -19.72 11.47
N LEU A 320 29.44 -20.02 12.76
CA LEU A 320 30.57 -20.65 13.42
C LEU A 320 30.29 -22.15 13.57
N ASN A 321 31.16 -23.01 13.04
CA ASN A 321 31.03 -24.47 13.13
C ASN A 321 32.28 -25.04 13.80
N LEU A 322 32.10 -25.92 14.78
CA LEU A 322 33.16 -26.48 15.63
C LEU A 322 33.14 -28.01 15.59
N ASP A 323 34.34 -28.57 15.47
CA ASP A 323 34.64 -29.97 15.72
C ASP A 323 35.19 -30.08 17.15
N LEU A 324 34.56 -30.90 17.99
CA LEU A 324 34.77 -30.92 19.42
C LEU A 324 35.08 -32.33 19.94
N ALA A 325 35.99 -32.43 20.90
CA ALA A 325 36.30 -33.68 21.61
C ALA A 325 35.29 -34.01 22.73
N GLU A 326 34.56 -33.01 23.21
CA GLU A 326 33.48 -33.14 24.18
C GLU A 326 32.43 -32.05 23.89
N PRO A 327 31.15 -32.26 24.23
CA PRO A 327 30.11 -31.28 23.91
C PRO A 327 30.24 -30.02 24.80
N PRO A 328 29.64 -28.89 24.40
CA PRO A 328 29.57 -27.71 25.25
C PRO A 328 28.91 -28.03 26.60
N ARG A 329 29.52 -27.59 27.71
CA ARG A 329 28.97 -27.73 29.07
C ARG A 329 28.63 -26.34 29.61
N TYR A 330 27.34 -26.00 29.60
CA TYR A 330 26.89 -24.68 30.02
C TYR A 330 26.94 -24.54 31.55
N CYS A 331 27.42 -23.40 32.06
CA CYS A 331 27.45 -23.11 33.50
C CYS A 331 26.05 -23.20 34.13
N ALA A 332 25.04 -22.71 33.42
CA ALA A 332 23.64 -22.76 33.83
C ALA A 332 23.14 -24.19 34.08
N SER A 333 23.78 -25.22 33.50
CA SER A 333 23.42 -26.62 33.72
C SER A 333 23.58 -27.09 35.16
N ALA A 334 24.30 -26.35 36.01
CA ALA A 334 24.38 -26.64 37.45
C ALA A 334 23.02 -26.44 38.15
N ALA A 335 22.25 -25.45 37.72
CA ALA A 335 20.89 -25.18 38.22
C ALA A 335 19.81 -25.78 37.32
N HIS A 336 20.12 -25.98 36.03
CA HIS A 336 19.21 -26.42 34.97
C HIS A 336 19.79 -27.65 34.20
N PRO A 337 19.84 -28.85 34.79
CA PRO A 337 20.53 -30.01 34.22
C PRO A 337 20.08 -30.40 32.80
N GLU A 338 18.82 -30.14 32.46
CA GLU A 338 18.19 -30.31 31.14
C GLU A 338 18.91 -29.59 30.00
N LEU A 339 19.61 -28.47 30.29
CA LEU A 339 20.33 -27.70 29.28
C LEU A 339 21.44 -28.51 28.60
N ALA A 340 21.93 -29.57 29.26
CA ALA A 340 22.86 -30.53 28.66
C ALA A 340 22.27 -31.26 27.44
N ARG A 341 20.95 -31.22 27.27
CA ARG A 341 20.20 -31.79 26.14
C ARG A 341 19.25 -30.79 25.49
N ALA A 342 19.54 -29.48 25.59
CA ALA A 342 18.81 -28.47 24.82
C ALA A 342 19.12 -28.62 23.32
N PHE A 343 18.08 -28.64 22.49
CA PHE A 343 18.25 -28.82 21.05
C PHE A 343 18.81 -27.57 20.36
N MET A 344 18.29 -26.40 20.73
CA MET A 344 18.82 -25.10 20.32
C MET A 344 19.10 -24.24 21.56
N VAL A 345 20.24 -23.56 21.58
CA VAL A 345 20.63 -22.64 22.64
C VAL A 345 20.79 -21.24 22.04
N ILE A 346 20.27 -20.21 22.71
CA ILE A 346 20.39 -18.79 22.36
C ILE A 346 21.22 -18.10 23.43
N LEU A 347 22.23 -17.33 23.01
CA LEU A 347 23.16 -16.60 23.88
C LEU A 347 23.25 -15.12 23.48
N GLY A 348 23.46 -14.24 24.47
CA GLY A 348 23.63 -12.80 24.27
C GLY A 348 22.33 -11.99 24.13
N LEU A 349 21.17 -12.62 24.37
CA LEU A 349 19.85 -12.00 24.22
C LEU A 349 19.15 -11.78 25.57
N ASP A 350 19.70 -10.91 26.40
CA ASP A 350 19.17 -10.67 27.75
C ASP A 350 17.95 -9.74 27.79
N HIS A 351 17.83 -8.84 26.79
CA HIS A 351 16.82 -7.78 26.76
C HIS A 351 16.20 -7.59 25.38
N VAL A 352 14.97 -7.07 25.34
CA VAL A 352 14.19 -6.88 24.10
C VAL A 352 14.81 -5.83 23.17
N ASP A 353 15.39 -4.77 23.74
CA ASP A 353 16.01 -3.66 23.00
C ASP A 353 17.14 -4.10 22.07
N THR A 354 17.81 -5.23 22.39
CA THR A 354 18.88 -5.80 21.57
C THR A 354 18.43 -6.05 20.13
N PHE A 355 17.15 -6.38 19.89
CA PHE A 355 16.62 -6.48 18.52
C PHE A 355 16.64 -5.15 17.76
N GLY A 356 16.23 -4.07 18.42
CA GLY A 356 16.27 -2.73 17.85
C GLY A 356 17.71 -2.33 17.48
N GLU A 357 18.68 -2.74 18.29
CA GLU A 357 20.11 -2.54 17.99
C GLU A 357 20.55 -3.35 16.77
N ILE A 358 20.24 -4.65 16.73
CA ILE A 358 20.55 -5.53 15.59
C ILE A 358 19.99 -4.95 14.29
N VAL A 359 18.74 -4.48 14.31
CA VAL A 359 18.10 -3.85 13.14
C VAL A 359 18.86 -2.59 12.71
N ARG A 360 19.16 -1.67 13.63
CA ARG A 360 19.93 -0.45 13.33
C ARG A 360 21.28 -0.76 12.70
N HIS A 361 21.97 -1.78 13.20
CA HIS A 361 23.26 -2.23 12.66
C HIS A 361 23.12 -2.82 11.25
N HIS A 362 22.06 -3.59 10.98
CA HIS A 362 21.80 -4.09 9.63
C HIS A 362 21.47 -2.96 8.64
N GLU A 363 20.68 -1.97 9.06
CA GLU A 363 20.36 -0.78 8.25
C GLU A 363 21.64 0.03 7.94
N ALA A 364 22.55 0.16 8.91
CA ALA A 364 23.84 0.84 8.76
C ALA A 364 24.92 -0.01 8.07
N GLY A 365 24.69 -1.30 7.86
CA GLY A 365 25.71 -2.23 7.37
C GLY A 365 26.89 -2.43 8.33
N THR A 366 26.68 -2.37 9.64
CA THR A 366 27.73 -2.57 10.66
C THR A 366 27.47 -3.84 11.48
N ILE A 367 28.49 -4.34 12.20
CA ILE A 367 28.36 -5.55 13.01
C ILE A 367 27.65 -5.20 14.35
N PRO A 368 26.51 -5.83 14.69
CA PRO A 368 25.81 -5.62 15.95
C PRO A 368 26.53 -6.28 17.14
N PRO A 369 26.08 -6.00 18.38
CA PRO A 369 26.38 -6.85 19.53
C PRO A 369 26.02 -8.31 19.25
N THR A 370 26.88 -9.23 19.68
CA THR A 370 26.74 -10.65 19.33
C THR A 370 25.53 -11.28 20.01
N VAL A 371 24.54 -11.65 19.20
CA VAL A 371 23.43 -12.51 19.58
C VAL A 371 23.45 -13.73 18.68
N MET A 372 23.66 -14.90 19.27
CA MET A 372 23.85 -16.12 18.51
C MET A 372 22.99 -17.26 19.01
N TRP A 373 22.67 -18.18 18.11
CA TRP A 373 21.91 -19.39 18.44
C TRP A 373 22.46 -20.59 17.70
N GLY A 374 22.36 -21.75 18.32
CA GLY A 374 23.06 -22.90 17.81
C GLY A 374 22.70 -24.19 18.49
N ALA A 375 23.40 -25.25 18.12
CA ALA A 375 23.12 -26.60 18.59
C ALA A 375 24.39 -27.46 18.60
N CYS A 376 24.32 -28.58 19.31
CA CYS A 376 25.28 -29.67 19.22
C CYS A 376 24.55 -30.93 18.71
N PRO A 377 24.38 -31.09 17.38
CA PRO A 377 23.54 -32.15 16.79
C PRO A 377 23.87 -33.56 17.27
N THR A 378 25.16 -33.81 17.54
CA THR A 378 25.71 -35.10 17.98
C THR A 378 25.25 -35.58 19.35
N LEU A 379 24.62 -34.70 20.16
CA LEU A 379 23.93 -35.10 21.39
C LEU A 379 22.67 -35.93 21.12
N PHE A 380 22.10 -35.81 19.91
CA PHE A 380 20.89 -36.50 19.49
C PHE A 380 21.15 -37.51 18.39
N ASP A 381 22.15 -37.24 17.55
CA ASP A 381 22.56 -38.11 16.45
C ASP A 381 24.08 -38.22 16.36
N PRO A 382 24.69 -39.22 17.02
CA PRO A 382 26.15 -39.37 17.03
C PRO A 382 26.73 -39.71 15.65
N THR A 383 25.91 -39.99 14.63
CA THR A 383 26.40 -40.33 13.28
C THR A 383 27.01 -39.14 12.52
N GLN A 384 26.90 -37.92 13.06
CA GLN A 384 27.43 -36.70 12.46
C GLN A 384 28.87 -36.36 12.90
N ALA A 385 29.50 -37.21 13.72
CA ALA A 385 30.90 -37.09 14.11
C ALA A 385 31.53 -38.48 14.33
N PRO A 386 32.87 -38.59 14.42
CA PRO A 386 33.52 -39.82 14.86
C PRO A 386 33.09 -40.24 16.28
N PRO A 387 33.20 -41.54 16.65
CA PRO A 387 32.80 -42.02 17.97
C PRO A 387 33.45 -41.23 19.12
N GLY A 388 32.63 -40.77 20.08
CA GLY A 388 33.06 -39.98 21.24
C GLY A 388 33.42 -38.52 20.92
N GLN A 389 33.20 -38.05 19.69
CA GLN A 389 33.44 -36.67 19.27
C GLN A 389 32.12 -36.01 18.86
N HIS A 390 32.16 -34.68 18.70
CA HIS A 390 30.97 -33.86 18.55
C HIS A 390 31.12 -32.79 17.47
N THR A 391 30.05 -32.51 16.75
CA THR A 391 29.89 -31.27 15.98
C THR A 391 28.97 -30.32 16.73
N ALA A 392 29.27 -29.03 16.69
CA ALA A 392 28.41 -27.97 17.19
C ALA A 392 28.51 -26.74 16.30
N PHE A 393 27.48 -25.90 16.30
CA PHE A 393 27.48 -24.65 15.54
C PHE A 393 26.75 -23.54 16.30
N MET A 394 27.06 -22.30 15.94
CA MET A 394 26.33 -21.09 16.32
C MET A 394 26.14 -20.21 15.08
N TRP A 395 24.93 -19.70 14.90
CA TRP A 395 24.54 -18.77 13.86
C TRP A 395 24.26 -17.41 14.46
N GLU A 396 24.47 -16.38 13.64
CA GLU A 396 24.20 -14.99 13.98
C GLU A 396 23.64 -14.25 12.77
N LYS A 397 22.72 -13.33 13.00
CA LYS A 397 22.20 -12.42 11.97
C LYS A 397 23.18 -11.28 11.80
N LEU A 398 23.78 -11.16 10.61
CA LEU A 398 24.75 -10.11 10.30
C LEU A 398 24.49 -9.52 8.92
N PRO A 399 24.76 -8.23 8.68
CA PRO A 399 24.58 -7.65 7.36
C PRO A 399 25.47 -8.30 6.31
N TYR A 400 24.91 -8.60 5.14
CA TYR A 400 25.68 -9.21 4.05
C TYR A 400 26.74 -8.26 3.51
N ARG A 401 26.40 -6.98 3.32
CA ARG A 401 27.29 -5.93 2.84
C ARG A 401 27.78 -5.08 4.02
N VAL A 402 28.68 -5.64 4.83
CA VAL A 402 29.29 -4.88 5.93
C VAL A 402 30.08 -3.70 5.36
N ASN A 403 29.86 -2.50 5.89
CA ASN A 403 30.44 -1.25 5.42
C ASN A 403 30.26 -1.04 3.90
N GLY A 404 29.12 -1.48 3.36
CA GLY A 404 28.73 -1.29 1.96
C GLY A 404 29.21 -2.37 0.98
N ASP A 405 30.10 -3.30 1.38
CA ASP A 405 30.64 -4.35 0.50
C ASP A 405 30.68 -5.72 1.18
N ALA A 406 30.17 -6.74 0.50
CA ALA A 406 30.21 -8.12 0.99
C ALA A 406 31.64 -8.69 1.04
N ALA A 407 32.56 -8.17 0.22
CA ALA A 407 33.96 -8.60 0.21
C ALA A 407 34.68 -8.28 1.54
N ASN A 408 34.18 -7.34 2.34
CA ASN A 408 34.78 -7.00 3.64
C ASN A 408 34.81 -8.18 4.62
N TRP A 409 33.88 -9.13 4.46
CA TRP A 409 33.88 -10.36 5.24
C TRP A 409 35.13 -11.23 5.04
N ASP A 410 35.87 -11.08 3.93
CA ASP A 410 37.12 -11.80 3.73
C ASP A 410 38.16 -11.48 4.81
N ASN A 411 38.14 -10.25 5.33
CA ASN A 411 39.05 -9.78 6.37
C ASN A 411 38.43 -9.89 7.77
N LEU A 412 37.11 -9.69 7.89
CA LEU A 412 36.43 -9.60 9.19
C LEU A 412 36.03 -10.96 9.79
N ARG A 413 35.82 -11.99 8.96
CA ARG A 413 35.22 -13.26 9.43
C ARG A 413 35.99 -13.96 10.54
N GLN A 414 37.32 -13.85 10.56
CA GLN A 414 38.13 -14.55 11.57
C GLN A 414 38.09 -13.85 12.92
N GLU A 415 38.13 -12.52 12.92
CA GLU A 415 37.98 -11.72 14.13
C GLU A 415 36.59 -11.92 14.72
N HIS A 416 35.55 -11.84 13.90
CA HIS A 416 34.17 -12.06 14.32
C HIS A 416 33.94 -13.47 14.86
N ALA A 417 34.47 -14.50 14.19
CA ALA A 417 34.39 -15.89 14.67
C ALA A 417 35.07 -16.07 16.04
N ARG A 418 36.17 -15.36 16.32
CA ARG A 418 36.80 -15.37 17.65
C ARG A 418 35.92 -14.68 18.70
N ALA A 419 35.27 -13.58 18.36
CA ALA A 419 34.35 -12.89 19.26
C ALA A 419 33.14 -13.79 19.63
N MET A 420 32.52 -14.44 18.65
CA MET A 420 31.45 -15.43 18.90
C MET A 420 31.92 -16.58 19.81
N LEU A 421 33.11 -17.11 19.56
CA LEU A 421 33.68 -18.19 20.37
C LEU A 421 33.99 -17.73 21.80
N GLN A 422 34.53 -16.52 21.98
CA GLN A 422 34.79 -15.94 23.30
C GLN A 422 33.49 -15.77 24.09
N LEU A 423 32.43 -15.26 23.45
CA LEU A 423 31.10 -15.19 24.07
C LEU A 423 30.65 -16.60 24.48
N TRP A 424 30.75 -17.59 23.58
CA TRP A 424 30.36 -18.97 23.89
C TRP A 424 31.13 -19.55 25.09
N GLN A 425 32.45 -19.33 25.15
CA GLN A 425 33.31 -19.78 26.24
C GLN A 425 32.90 -19.18 27.60
N GLY A 426 32.33 -17.97 27.61
CA GLY A 426 31.75 -17.38 28.83
C GLY A 426 30.59 -18.20 29.40
N TYR A 427 29.77 -18.79 28.52
CA TYR A 427 28.66 -19.66 28.93
C TYR A 427 29.05 -21.14 29.08
N ALA A 428 30.05 -21.60 28.32
CA ALA A 428 30.56 -22.98 28.32
C ALA A 428 32.10 -23.01 28.39
N PRO A 429 32.69 -22.86 29.60
CA PRO A 429 34.14 -22.69 29.79
C PRO A 429 34.99 -23.87 29.28
N ASN A 430 34.41 -25.07 29.17
CA ASN A 430 35.14 -26.23 28.66
C ASN A 430 35.57 -26.07 27.18
N LEU A 431 34.94 -25.16 26.44
CA LEU A 431 35.34 -24.79 25.08
C LEU A 431 36.67 -23.99 25.02
N ALA A 432 37.21 -23.54 26.15
CA ALA A 432 38.53 -22.91 26.21
C ALA A 432 39.69 -23.91 26.16
N GLY A 433 39.43 -25.19 26.48
CA GLY A 433 40.48 -26.17 26.79
C GLY A 433 40.96 -27.08 25.67
N ARG A 434 40.22 -27.27 24.56
CA ARG A 434 40.58 -28.21 23.48
C ARG A 434 39.89 -27.88 22.16
N LEU A 435 40.30 -26.79 21.51
CA LEU A 435 39.98 -26.58 20.10
C LEU A 435 41.07 -27.26 19.26
N SER A 436 40.67 -28.15 18.35
CA SER A 436 41.59 -28.67 17.32
C SER A 436 42.22 -27.47 16.57
N PRO A 437 43.51 -27.49 16.17
CA PRO A 437 44.28 -26.30 15.77
C PRO A 437 43.77 -25.53 14.55
N ALA A 438 42.62 -25.89 13.98
CA ALA A 438 42.06 -25.26 12.81
C ALA A 438 40.73 -24.57 13.15
N ILE A 439 40.76 -23.41 13.83
CA ILE A 439 39.62 -22.49 13.83
C ILE A 439 39.53 -21.89 12.43
N CYS A 440 38.40 -22.05 11.75
CA CYS A 440 38.08 -21.26 10.57
C CYS A 440 36.59 -21.00 10.56
N GLY A 441 36.21 -19.75 10.84
CA GLY A 441 34.88 -19.24 10.54
C GLY A 441 34.67 -19.30 9.03
N ARG A 442 34.12 -20.40 8.52
CA ARG A 442 33.49 -20.43 7.19
C ARG A 442 32.12 -19.77 7.32
N GLY A 443 32.11 -18.44 7.35
CA GLY A 443 30.90 -17.68 7.05
C GLY A 443 30.52 -17.94 5.59
N LYS A 444 29.67 -18.93 5.33
CA LYS A 444 28.81 -18.87 4.15
C LYS A 444 27.71 -17.88 4.49
N LEU A 445 27.88 -16.62 4.09
CA LEU A 445 26.74 -15.73 3.96
C LEU A 445 25.92 -16.23 2.76
N SER A 446 24.90 -17.03 3.04
CA SER A 446 23.89 -17.36 2.06
C SER A 446 22.80 -16.31 2.10
N HIS A 447 22.49 -15.66 0.97
CA HIS A 447 21.10 -15.35 0.70
C HIS A 447 20.35 -16.68 0.62
N ALA A 448 19.27 -16.85 1.39
CA ALA A 448 18.28 -17.84 1.05
C ALA A 448 17.92 -17.59 -0.43
N SER A 449 18.30 -18.55 -1.28
CA SER A 449 18.20 -18.53 -2.75
C SER A 449 18.79 -17.30 -3.49
N ALA A 450 20.10 -17.27 -3.73
CA ALA A 450 20.66 -16.74 -4.99
C ALA A 450 22.11 -17.19 -5.12
N GLY A 451 22.40 -18.06 -6.07
CA GLY A 451 23.78 -18.32 -6.46
C GLY A 451 24.29 -17.17 -7.31
N ALA A 452 24.73 -16.07 -6.67
CA ALA A 452 25.43 -14.98 -7.33
C ALA A 452 26.95 -15.13 -7.12
N LEU A 453 27.70 -15.20 -8.23
CA LEU A 453 29.14 -14.93 -8.24
C LEU A 453 29.37 -13.41 -8.11
N PRO A 454 30.50 -12.97 -7.53
CA PRO A 454 30.96 -11.60 -7.70
C PRO A 454 31.39 -11.38 -9.16
N LEU A 455 30.89 -10.31 -9.78
CA LEU A 455 31.39 -9.78 -11.04
C LEU A 455 32.89 -9.42 -10.89
N ARG A 456 33.79 -10.33 -11.25
CA ARG A 456 35.16 -9.95 -11.64
C ARG A 456 35.04 -9.17 -12.94
N ARG A 457 35.10 -7.84 -12.85
CA ARG A 457 35.48 -6.99 -13.98
C ARG A 457 36.89 -7.41 -14.43
N GLN A 458 36.98 -8.25 -15.45
CA GLN A 458 38.19 -8.29 -16.27
C GLN A 458 38.27 -6.96 -17.02
N GLN A 459 39.28 -6.15 -16.71
CA GLN A 459 39.69 -5.06 -17.57
C GLN A 459 40.02 -5.62 -18.96
N PRO A 460 39.54 -5.03 -20.06
CA PRO A 460 40.03 -5.38 -21.38
C PRO A 460 41.45 -4.83 -21.53
N SER A 461 42.40 -5.72 -21.82
CA SER A 461 43.72 -5.34 -22.27
C SER A 461 43.62 -4.61 -23.61
N ARG A 462 44.46 -3.57 -23.76
CA ARG A 462 44.65 -2.82 -25.01
C ARG A 462 45.09 -3.78 -26.12
N ARG A 463 44.18 -4.15 -27.03
CA ARG A 463 44.40 -4.46 -28.46
C ARG A 463 43.13 -5.10 -29.02
N GLN A 464 42.28 -4.29 -29.64
CA GLN A 464 41.42 -4.63 -30.80
C GLN A 464 40.54 -3.41 -31.10
N HIS A 465 41.19 -2.32 -31.51
CA HIS A 465 40.58 -1.33 -32.40
C HIS A 465 40.83 -1.81 -33.83
N HIS A 466 39.83 -1.58 -34.70
CA HIS A 466 39.66 -2.09 -36.07
C HIS A 466 38.86 -3.38 -36.14
N TRP A 467 37.59 -3.26 -36.55
CA TRP A 467 36.76 -4.22 -37.32
C TRP A 467 35.25 -3.87 -37.29
N ALA A 468 34.88 -2.61 -37.00
CA ALA A 468 33.50 -2.11 -37.17
C ALA A 468 33.49 -0.76 -37.90
N SER A 469 34.01 -0.74 -39.12
CA SER A 469 33.89 0.39 -40.04
C SER A 469 33.97 -0.10 -41.49
N ARG A 470 33.00 -0.91 -41.93
CA ARG A 470 32.73 -1.20 -43.34
C ARG A 470 31.40 -1.98 -43.40
N LEU A 471 30.49 -1.52 -44.25
CA LEU A 471 29.14 -2.04 -44.54
C LEU A 471 27.95 -1.32 -43.89
N GLN A 472 28.03 0.01 -43.81
CA GLN A 472 26.92 0.85 -44.29
C GLN A 472 27.34 1.47 -45.63
N ARG A 473 26.78 0.96 -46.74
CA ARG A 473 26.52 1.64 -48.05
C ARG A 473 26.32 0.60 -49.17
N ARG A 474 25.06 0.29 -49.45
CA ARG A 474 24.43 -0.23 -50.70
C ARG A 474 23.13 -0.91 -50.26
N ALA A 475 21.93 -0.62 -50.73
CA ALA A 475 21.40 0.42 -51.60
C ALA A 475 19.89 0.47 -51.31
N ARG A 476 19.31 1.68 -51.34
CA ARG A 476 17.88 1.87 -51.62
C ARG A 476 17.70 1.69 -53.13
N ASP A 477 16.68 0.94 -53.55
CA ASP A 477 15.65 1.38 -54.52
C ASP A 477 14.85 0.20 -55.11
N CYS A 478 13.57 0.50 -55.38
CA CYS A 478 12.63 -0.08 -56.35
C CYS A 478 11.44 -0.98 -55.88
N PHE A 479 10.26 -0.33 -55.95
CA PHE A 479 8.98 -0.73 -56.57
C PHE A 479 8.10 -1.91 -56.06
N ARG A 480 6.99 -1.53 -55.39
CA ARG A 480 5.53 -1.73 -55.67
C ARG A 480 4.92 -3.13 -56.06
N PRO A 481 3.58 -3.33 -55.89
CA PRO A 481 2.94 -4.57 -55.40
C PRO A 481 2.06 -5.37 -56.41
N ARG A 482 1.60 -6.59 -55.97
CA ARG A 482 0.38 -7.41 -56.30
C ARG A 482 0.68 -8.87 -56.76
N PRO A 483 -0.27 -9.85 -56.80
CA PRO A 483 -1.58 -10.07 -56.13
C PRO A 483 -1.79 -11.49 -55.50
N PHE A 484 -2.95 -11.71 -54.85
CA PHE A 484 -3.58 -12.97 -54.33
C PHE A 484 -3.79 -14.09 -55.39
N PRO A 485 -3.97 -15.40 -55.04
CA PRO A 485 -5.19 -16.01 -54.41
C PRO A 485 -4.86 -17.14 -53.38
N GLY A 486 -5.70 -17.64 -52.47
CA GLY A 486 -7.15 -17.78 -52.36
C GLY A 486 -7.47 -19.28 -52.21
N LEU A 487 -7.98 -19.74 -51.05
CA LEU A 487 -8.89 -20.90 -50.91
C LEU A 487 -9.41 -21.06 -49.48
N ALA A 488 -10.71 -21.35 -49.41
CA ALA A 488 -11.59 -21.34 -48.26
C ALA A 488 -11.66 -22.70 -47.53
N ALA A 489 -12.08 -22.70 -46.25
CA ALA A 489 -12.97 -23.73 -45.71
C ALA A 489 -13.61 -23.31 -44.36
N ARG A 490 -14.79 -23.88 -44.15
CA ARG A 490 -15.92 -23.56 -43.25
C ARG A 490 -15.72 -23.88 -41.74
N PRO A 491 -16.64 -23.41 -40.87
CA PRO A 491 -16.56 -23.61 -39.42
C PRO A 491 -17.21 -24.93 -38.98
N HIS A 492 -16.68 -25.54 -37.92
CA HIS A 492 -17.35 -26.62 -37.19
C HIS A 492 -17.48 -26.32 -35.70
N ARG A 493 -18.73 -26.39 -35.25
CA ARG A 493 -19.23 -26.43 -33.88
C ARG A 493 -18.47 -27.44 -33.01
N ARG A 494 -18.25 -27.13 -31.73
CA ARG A 494 -18.31 -28.12 -30.63
C ARG A 494 -18.87 -27.51 -29.35
N ALA A 495 -19.55 -28.39 -28.63
CA ALA A 495 -20.57 -28.16 -27.63
C ALA A 495 -20.03 -27.71 -26.26
N ALA A 496 -20.85 -26.94 -25.56
CA ALA A 496 -20.74 -26.71 -24.13
C ALA A 496 -21.34 -27.90 -23.38
N HIS A 497 -20.56 -28.51 -22.49
CA HIS A 497 -21.08 -29.38 -21.44
C HIS A 497 -21.14 -28.60 -20.14
N HIS A 498 -22.36 -28.35 -19.69
CA HIS A 498 -22.69 -27.96 -18.33
C HIS A 498 -22.35 -29.11 -17.37
N LEU A 499 -21.61 -28.81 -16.31
CA LEU A 499 -21.52 -29.67 -15.12
C LEU A 499 -22.10 -28.90 -13.94
N THR A 500 -23.29 -29.35 -13.56
CA THR A 500 -24.09 -28.94 -12.40
C THR A 500 -23.41 -29.49 -11.14
N VAL A 501 -23.07 -28.62 -10.19
CA VAL A 501 -22.65 -29.04 -8.84
C VAL A 501 -23.87 -28.96 -7.92
N VAL A 502 -24.25 -30.11 -7.36
CA VAL A 502 -25.33 -30.27 -6.37
C VAL A 502 -24.79 -29.91 -4.98
N PRO A 503 -25.41 -29.00 -4.21
CA PRO A 503 -25.08 -28.83 -2.80
C PRO A 503 -25.84 -29.84 -1.93
N ALA A 504 -25.12 -30.50 -1.03
CA ALA A 504 -25.67 -31.38 0.00
C ALA A 504 -26.43 -30.58 1.08
N GLN A 505 -27.51 -31.20 1.55
CA GLN A 505 -28.55 -30.65 2.41
C GLN A 505 -28.05 -30.24 3.80
N ALA A 506 -28.50 -29.07 4.24
CA ALA A 506 -28.45 -28.62 5.62
C ALA A 506 -29.60 -29.25 6.42
N ALA A 507 -29.28 -29.83 7.58
CA ALA A 507 -30.27 -30.21 8.59
C ALA A 507 -30.46 -29.04 9.56
N THR A 508 -31.70 -28.55 9.59
CA THR A 508 -32.23 -27.53 10.49
C THR A 508 -32.45 -28.08 11.90
N TYR A 509 -32.06 -27.32 12.92
CA TYR A 509 -32.68 -27.41 14.24
C TYR A 509 -33.32 -26.08 14.59
N ASP A 510 -34.62 -26.18 14.83
CA ASP A 510 -35.59 -25.14 15.15
C ASP A 510 -35.73 -25.08 16.68
N LEU A 511 -35.55 -23.90 17.27
CA LEU A 511 -35.98 -23.60 18.63
C LEU A 511 -36.53 -22.17 18.66
N GLY A 512 -37.86 -22.08 18.67
CA GLY A 512 -38.61 -20.85 18.84
C GLY A 512 -38.53 -20.24 20.25
N PRO A 513 -39.10 -19.03 20.43
CA PRO A 513 -38.83 -18.16 21.57
C PRO A 513 -39.81 -18.37 22.73
N ALA A 514 -39.35 -18.18 23.97
CA ALA A 514 -40.21 -18.07 25.14
C ALA A 514 -40.14 -16.65 25.73
N VAL A 515 -41.32 -16.04 25.79
CA VAL A 515 -41.70 -14.77 26.43
C VAL A 515 -41.66 -14.93 27.95
N MET A 516 -41.26 -13.87 28.68
CA MET A 516 -41.82 -13.47 30.00
C MET A 516 -41.37 -12.03 30.35
N GLY A 517 -42.34 -11.14 30.57
CA GLY A 517 -42.15 -9.81 31.19
C GLY A 517 -42.39 -9.87 32.71
N PRO A 518 -42.82 -8.76 33.35
CA PRO A 518 -41.95 -7.67 33.82
C PRO A 518 -42.00 -7.46 35.35
N ALA A 519 -41.05 -6.70 35.90
CA ALA A 519 -41.19 -6.06 37.21
C ALA A 519 -40.46 -4.69 37.23
N SER A 520 -41.13 -3.67 37.76
CA SER A 520 -40.66 -2.30 38.08
C SER A 520 -41.25 -1.94 39.46
N PRO A 521 -41.00 -0.77 40.11
CA PRO A 521 -40.07 0.34 39.81
C PRO A 521 -39.30 0.90 41.05
N GLY A 522 -38.39 1.87 40.82
CA GLY A 522 -37.81 2.74 41.85
C GLY A 522 -37.13 3.99 41.26
N GLU A 523 -37.87 5.10 41.27
CA GLU A 523 -37.59 6.56 41.17
C GLU A 523 -36.12 7.06 40.97
N GLY A 524 -35.82 8.12 40.20
CA GLY A 524 -36.66 9.11 39.53
C GLY A 524 -35.88 10.28 38.89
N ARG A 525 -36.66 11.21 38.34
CA ARG A 525 -36.38 12.54 37.75
C ARG A 525 -36.26 12.63 36.21
N ARG A 526 -37.36 13.17 35.67
CA ARG A 526 -37.72 13.49 34.28
C ARG A 526 -37.18 14.86 33.84
N TRP A 527 -36.87 14.99 32.55
CA TRP A 527 -37.16 16.16 31.70
C TRP A 527 -37.67 15.66 30.33
N PRO A 528 -38.56 16.39 29.64
CA PRO A 528 -39.48 15.80 28.66
C PRO A 528 -38.83 15.58 27.29
N VAL A 529 -38.92 14.34 26.79
CA VAL A 529 -38.68 13.97 25.39
C VAL A 529 -40.03 13.88 24.69
N LEU A 530 -40.27 14.73 23.70
CA LEU A 530 -41.36 14.52 22.74
C LEU A 530 -40.91 13.46 21.73
N CYS A 531 -41.61 12.33 21.71
CA CYS A 531 -41.40 11.21 20.82
C CYS A 531 -41.63 11.62 19.34
N TYR A 532 -40.67 11.27 18.48
CA TYR A 532 -40.89 11.17 17.03
C TYR A 532 -41.40 9.77 16.72
N ASN A 533 -42.63 9.68 16.22
CA ASN A 533 -43.17 8.46 15.63
C ASN A 533 -42.51 8.21 14.27
N SER A 534 -42.06 6.97 14.07
CA SER A 534 -41.71 6.39 12.78
C SER A 534 -42.96 6.18 11.94
N ALA A 535 -43.06 6.85 10.80
CA ALA A 535 -43.84 6.38 9.65
C ALA A 535 -43.32 7.03 8.37
N SER A 536 -43.13 6.18 7.37
CA SER A 536 -42.88 6.49 5.97
C SER A 536 -43.72 7.65 5.44
N ASP A 537 -43.07 8.74 5.00
CA ASP A 537 -43.67 9.63 4.01
C ASP A 537 -42.57 10.36 3.21
N SER A 538 -42.23 9.76 2.07
CA SER A 538 -41.46 10.38 1.00
C SER A 538 -42.31 11.47 0.34
N ARG A 539 -42.38 12.67 0.95
CA ARG A 539 -42.92 13.87 0.29
C ARG A 539 -41.78 14.79 -0.12
N ARG A 540 -41.71 15.02 -1.43
CA ARG A 540 -40.89 16.02 -2.15
C ARG A 540 -40.55 17.24 -1.27
N ALA A 541 -39.26 17.38 -0.96
CA ALA A 541 -38.72 18.68 -0.61
C ALA A 541 -39.05 19.64 -1.77
N ARG A 542 -39.75 20.74 -1.47
CA ARG A 542 -39.99 21.81 -2.47
C ARG A 542 -38.63 22.26 -2.99
N SER A 543 -38.41 22.16 -4.31
CA SER A 543 -37.15 22.57 -4.93
C SER A 543 -36.90 24.04 -4.62
N VAL A 544 -35.82 24.32 -3.91
CA VAL A 544 -35.33 25.67 -3.69
C VAL A 544 -34.57 26.03 -4.96
N ALA A 545 -35.10 26.94 -5.78
CA ALA A 545 -34.45 27.36 -7.02
C ALA A 545 -33.09 27.99 -6.70
N GLY A 546 -31.99 27.30 -7.03
CA GLY A 546 -30.64 27.86 -6.97
C GLY A 546 -30.43 28.85 -8.11
N GLU A 547 -29.70 29.93 -7.85
CA GLU A 547 -29.40 30.98 -8.83
C GLU A 547 -27.94 30.88 -9.27
N THR A 548 -27.65 31.09 -10.55
CA THR A 548 -26.28 31.15 -11.08
C THR A 548 -25.67 32.55 -10.89
N VAL A 549 -24.34 32.67 -10.95
CA VAL A 549 -23.67 33.98 -10.85
C VAL A 549 -24.14 34.90 -11.98
N ALA A 550 -24.16 34.39 -13.22
CA ALA A 550 -24.64 35.13 -14.37
C ALA A 550 -26.07 35.67 -14.21
N ALA A 551 -27.00 34.86 -13.68
CA ALA A 551 -28.39 35.27 -13.47
C ALA A 551 -28.51 36.37 -12.41
N ILE A 552 -27.79 36.25 -11.30
CA ILE A 552 -27.77 37.25 -10.23
C ILE A 552 -27.23 38.58 -10.74
N VAL A 553 -26.09 38.57 -11.42
CA VAL A 553 -25.46 39.79 -11.94
C VAL A 553 -26.36 40.46 -12.99
N ALA A 554 -26.98 39.68 -13.89
CA ALA A 554 -27.93 40.20 -14.86
C ALA A 554 -29.15 40.86 -14.18
N ALA A 555 -29.73 40.22 -13.17
CA ALA A 555 -30.86 40.75 -12.41
C ALA A 555 -30.48 42.04 -11.67
N HIS A 556 -29.32 42.10 -11.01
CA HIS A 556 -28.85 43.31 -10.33
C HIS A 556 -28.59 44.47 -11.30
N ARG A 557 -28.03 44.20 -12.48
CA ARG A 557 -27.85 45.20 -13.54
C ARG A 557 -29.18 45.69 -14.11
N ALA A 558 -30.21 44.85 -14.08
CA ALA A 558 -31.60 45.21 -14.43
C ALA A 558 -32.36 45.90 -13.28
N GLY A 559 -31.74 46.13 -12.12
CA GLY A 559 -32.32 46.87 -11.00
C GLY A 559 -32.89 46.01 -9.86
N ALA A 560 -32.66 44.69 -9.84
CA ALA A 560 -33.03 43.87 -8.67
C ALA A 560 -32.21 44.24 -7.42
N SER A 561 -32.84 44.17 -6.24
CA SER A 561 -32.21 44.53 -4.96
C SER A 561 -31.12 43.53 -4.54
N LEU A 562 -29.93 44.04 -4.25
CA LEU A 562 -28.79 43.27 -3.74
C LEU A 562 -29.08 42.74 -2.33
N GLU A 563 -29.72 43.56 -1.50
CA GLU A 563 -30.15 43.23 -0.14
C GLU A 563 -31.11 42.05 -0.14
N ALA A 564 -32.08 42.05 -1.06
CA ALA A 564 -33.02 40.95 -1.22
C ALA A 564 -32.29 39.67 -1.66
N THR A 565 -31.28 39.76 -2.51
CA THR A 565 -30.46 38.60 -2.92
C THR A 565 -29.66 38.03 -1.75
N VAL A 566 -29.02 38.87 -0.94
CA VAL A 566 -28.31 38.44 0.26
C VAL A 566 -29.28 37.83 1.29
N ALA A 567 -30.40 38.50 1.58
CA ALA A 567 -31.42 37.98 2.49
C ALA A 567 -32.01 36.63 2.02
N ARG A 568 -32.19 36.44 0.70
CA ARG A 568 -32.57 35.14 0.13
C ARG A 568 -31.54 34.06 0.43
N ALA A 569 -30.24 34.34 0.31
CA ALA A 569 -29.19 33.36 0.64
C ALA A 569 -29.26 32.91 2.11
N TYR A 570 -29.39 33.86 3.06
CA TYR A 570 -29.57 33.53 4.47
C TYR A 570 -30.87 32.76 4.76
N ALA A 571 -31.98 33.12 4.09
CA ALA A 571 -33.22 32.36 4.18
C ALA A 571 -33.07 30.91 3.69
N ARG A 572 -32.32 30.69 2.59
CA ARG A 572 -31.99 29.35 2.10
C ARG A 572 -31.14 28.56 3.10
N ILE A 573 -30.13 29.19 3.70
CA ILE A 573 -29.28 28.56 4.71
C ILE A 573 -30.11 28.11 5.92
N ARG A 574 -30.96 28.98 6.46
CA ARG A 574 -31.89 28.63 7.55
C ARG A 574 -32.83 27.48 7.18
N ALA A 575 -33.40 27.53 5.98
CA ALA A 575 -34.34 26.51 5.51
C ALA A 575 -33.67 25.16 5.25
N HIS A 576 -32.41 25.14 4.82
CA HIS A 576 -31.65 23.92 4.59
C HIS A 576 -31.34 23.17 5.90
N GLY A 577 -31.04 23.91 6.97
CA GLY A 577 -30.98 23.35 8.33
C GLY A 577 -29.84 22.35 8.56
N ASP A 578 -28.72 22.52 7.85
CA ASP A 578 -27.48 21.79 8.14
C ASP A 578 -26.41 22.76 8.68
N PRO A 579 -26.20 22.80 10.02
CA PRO A 579 -25.23 23.70 10.63
C PRO A 579 -23.78 23.31 10.29
N ALA A 580 -23.52 22.07 9.85
CA ALA A 580 -22.16 21.62 9.60
C ALA A 580 -21.53 22.22 8.32
N ILE A 581 -22.32 22.85 7.44
CA ILE A 581 -21.80 23.48 6.21
C ILE A 581 -20.92 24.69 6.52
N PHE A 582 -21.28 25.49 7.51
CA PHE A 582 -20.58 26.73 7.89
C PHE A 582 -19.99 26.60 9.30
N ILE A 583 -18.70 26.90 9.46
CA ILE A 583 -18.07 27.04 10.78
C ILE A 583 -18.44 28.40 11.38
N THR A 584 -18.48 29.44 10.55
CA THR A 584 -18.85 30.79 10.98
C THR A 584 -19.73 31.42 9.92
N LEU A 585 -20.96 31.79 10.28
CA LEU A 585 -21.77 32.68 9.45
C LEU A 585 -21.49 34.12 9.84
N ARG A 586 -21.47 35.01 8.86
CA ARG A 586 -21.47 36.45 9.14
C ARG A 586 -22.86 36.85 9.62
N GLU A 587 -22.95 37.88 10.44
CA GLU A 587 -24.23 38.46 10.82
C GLU A 587 -24.99 38.95 9.58
N GLU A 588 -26.25 38.51 9.44
CA GLU A 588 -27.08 38.81 8.26
C GLU A 588 -27.26 40.32 8.06
N ALA A 589 -27.41 41.06 9.18
CA ALA A 589 -27.54 42.52 9.16
C ALA A 589 -26.31 43.21 8.55
N ASP A 590 -25.10 42.74 8.84
CA ASP A 590 -23.86 43.30 8.33
C ASP A 590 -23.67 43.00 6.83
N ALA A 591 -24.02 41.78 6.41
CA ALA A 591 -23.98 41.40 4.99
C ALA A 591 -25.00 42.21 4.18
N ILE A 592 -26.20 42.46 4.73
CA ILE A 592 -27.21 43.33 4.12
C ILE A 592 -26.74 44.79 4.09
N ALA A 593 -26.08 45.28 5.15
CA ALA A 593 -25.54 46.63 5.18
C ALA A 593 -24.45 46.84 4.13
N GLU A 594 -23.57 45.85 3.92
CA GLU A 594 -22.58 45.88 2.83
C GLU A 594 -23.25 45.86 1.45
N ALA A 595 -24.30 45.05 1.26
CA ALA A 595 -25.08 45.04 0.03
C ALA A 595 -25.72 46.42 -0.27
N LYS A 596 -26.28 47.10 0.75
CA LYS A 596 -26.80 48.46 0.65
C LYS A 596 -25.71 49.46 0.25
N ALA A 597 -24.55 49.39 0.90
CA ALA A 597 -23.43 50.28 0.60
C ALA A 597 -22.91 50.07 -0.84
N LEU A 598 -22.83 48.82 -1.29
CA LEU A 598 -22.44 48.47 -2.66
C LEU A 598 -23.46 48.99 -3.69
N ALA A 599 -24.75 48.88 -3.41
CA ALA A 599 -25.81 49.43 -4.25
C ALA A 599 -25.76 50.96 -4.34
N ALA A 600 -25.53 51.64 -3.20
CA ALA A 600 -25.41 53.10 -3.13
C ALA A 600 -24.19 53.63 -3.90
N ALA A 601 -23.09 52.87 -3.93
CA ALA A 601 -21.89 53.21 -4.70
C ALA A 601 -22.06 53.09 -6.23
N ARG A 602 -23.21 52.60 -6.72
CA ARG A 602 -23.58 52.48 -8.15
C ARG A 602 -22.53 51.77 -9.02
N SER A 603 -21.79 50.82 -8.45
CA SER A 603 -20.72 50.07 -9.14
C SER A 603 -21.23 48.83 -9.88
N ALA A 604 -22.28 48.98 -10.70
CA ALA A 604 -22.95 47.87 -11.39
C ALA A 604 -22.10 47.21 -12.51
N ASP A 605 -20.97 47.83 -12.85
CA ASP A 605 -19.96 47.35 -13.81
C ASP A 605 -19.12 46.19 -13.26
N ARG A 606 -19.08 46.01 -11.94
CA ARG A 606 -18.30 44.94 -11.30
C ARG A 606 -18.75 43.53 -11.73
N ALA A 607 -17.78 42.62 -11.86
CA ALA A 607 -18.00 41.28 -12.44
C ALA A 607 -18.88 40.35 -11.59
N LEU A 608 -18.82 40.48 -10.27
CA LEU A 608 -19.56 39.68 -9.28
C LEU A 608 -20.51 40.57 -8.45
N TYR A 609 -21.06 41.61 -9.07
CA TYR A 609 -21.85 42.65 -8.40
C TYR A 609 -23.02 42.08 -7.56
N GLY A 610 -22.89 42.17 -6.23
CA GLY A 610 -23.90 41.73 -5.26
C GLY A 610 -24.01 40.22 -5.07
N VAL A 611 -23.05 39.44 -5.56
CA VAL A 611 -23.11 37.98 -5.53
C VAL A 611 -22.73 37.47 -4.13
N PRO A 612 -23.62 36.74 -3.42
CA PRO A 612 -23.27 36.15 -2.13
C PRO A 612 -22.30 34.98 -2.32
N VAL A 613 -21.25 34.90 -1.49
CA VAL A 613 -20.21 33.88 -1.60
C VAL A 613 -19.82 33.26 -0.26
N ALA A 614 -19.40 32.00 -0.31
CA ALA A 614 -18.85 31.29 0.85
C ALA A 614 -17.35 31.05 0.69
N ILE A 615 -16.60 31.11 1.79
CA ILE A 615 -15.13 31.03 1.78
C ILE A 615 -14.69 29.89 2.71
N LYS A 616 -13.88 28.95 2.23
CA LYS A 616 -13.35 27.87 3.10
C LYS A 616 -12.60 28.44 4.29
N ASP A 617 -12.79 27.86 5.47
CA ASP A 617 -12.26 28.39 6.74
C ASP A 617 -10.75 28.19 6.97
N ASN A 618 -9.99 27.98 5.91
CA ASN A 618 -8.53 28.11 5.89
C ASN A 618 -8.06 29.30 5.03
N ILE A 619 -8.98 30.16 4.59
CA ILE A 619 -8.73 31.37 3.81
C ILE A 619 -9.18 32.57 4.65
N ASP A 620 -8.32 33.57 4.79
CA ASP A 620 -8.56 34.74 5.61
C ASP A 620 -9.64 35.65 5.04
N VAL A 621 -10.56 36.04 5.93
CA VAL A 621 -11.55 37.09 5.70
C VAL A 621 -11.45 38.04 6.88
N ALA A 622 -11.13 39.31 6.62
CA ALA A 622 -10.91 40.30 7.66
C ALA A 622 -12.11 40.38 8.62
N GLY A 623 -11.84 40.32 9.92
CA GLY A 623 -12.85 40.38 10.97
C GLY A 623 -13.65 39.09 11.21
N MET A 624 -13.38 37.99 10.49
CA MET A 624 -13.99 36.68 10.75
C MET A 624 -12.91 35.68 11.17
N PRO A 625 -13.13 34.82 12.19
CA PRO A 625 -12.18 33.80 12.58
C PRO A 625 -11.75 32.91 11.39
N THR A 626 -10.47 32.55 11.35
CA THR A 626 -9.90 31.48 10.52
C THR A 626 -9.47 30.37 11.46
N THR A 627 -10.10 29.20 11.39
CA THR A 627 -9.83 28.08 12.30
C THR A 627 -9.13 26.90 11.64
N ALA A 628 -9.18 26.79 10.31
CA ALA A 628 -8.77 25.59 9.56
C ALA A 628 -9.40 24.28 10.12
N ALA A 629 -10.64 24.39 10.61
CA ALA A 629 -11.38 23.36 11.34
C ALA A 629 -10.67 22.83 12.61
N CYS A 630 -9.87 23.68 13.26
CA CYS A 630 -9.21 23.42 14.53
C CYS A 630 -9.47 24.58 15.51
N PRO A 631 -10.35 24.41 16.53
CA PRO A 631 -10.65 25.46 17.50
C PRO A 631 -9.39 26.04 18.16
N ALA A 632 -8.42 25.19 18.52
CA ALA A 632 -7.17 25.61 19.14
C ALA A 632 -6.18 26.36 18.22
N PHE A 633 -6.46 26.40 16.91
CA PHE A 633 -5.68 27.17 15.93
C PHE A 633 -6.27 28.56 15.66
N ALA A 634 -7.52 28.81 16.09
CA ALA A 634 -8.29 29.97 15.64
C ALA A 634 -7.58 31.31 15.86
N TYR A 635 -7.59 32.15 14.83
CA TYR A 635 -7.20 33.56 14.89
C TYR A 635 -8.17 34.41 14.07
N VAL A 636 -8.20 35.72 14.31
CA VAL A 636 -8.98 36.67 13.51
C VAL A 636 -7.99 37.51 12.68
N PRO A 637 -7.99 37.40 11.34
CA PRO A 637 -7.10 38.18 10.50
C PRO A 637 -7.57 39.64 10.40
N ASP A 638 -6.59 40.56 10.41
CA ASP A 638 -6.84 41.99 10.18
C ASP A 638 -7.03 42.34 8.70
N LYS A 639 -6.64 41.43 7.80
CA LYS A 639 -6.67 41.63 6.35
C LYS A 639 -7.31 40.42 5.67
N ASP A 640 -8.04 40.69 4.60
CA ASP A 640 -8.51 39.64 3.69
C ASP A 640 -7.31 38.96 3.03
N ALA A 641 -7.44 37.65 2.75
CA ALA A 641 -6.59 36.99 1.77
C ALA A 641 -6.67 37.71 0.42
N THR A 642 -5.60 37.69 -0.38
CA THR A 642 -5.57 38.44 -1.66
C THR A 642 -6.72 38.03 -2.58
N CYS A 643 -7.05 36.74 -2.64
CA CYS A 643 -8.17 36.23 -3.42
C CYS A 643 -9.52 36.78 -2.93
N VAL A 644 -9.73 36.87 -1.62
CA VAL A 644 -10.94 37.43 -0.99
C VAL A 644 -11.04 38.94 -1.25
N ALA A 645 -9.94 39.67 -1.09
CA ALA A 645 -9.89 41.11 -1.36
C ALA A 645 -10.24 41.44 -2.82
N ARG A 646 -9.75 40.63 -3.78
CA ARG A 646 -10.11 40.76 -5.20
C ARG A 646 -11.58 40.39 -5.46
N LEU A 647 -12.08 39.35 -4.80
CA LEU A 647 -13.47 38.93 -4.92
C LEU A 647 -14.45 40.02 -4.43
N LYS A 648 -14.19 40.63 -3.25
CA LYS A 648 -14.97 41.76 -2.73
C LYS A 648 -14.87 42.99 -3.64
N ARG A 649 -13.69 43.28 -4.20
CA ARG A 649 -13.50 44.35 -5.19
C ARG A 649 -14.32 44.12 -6.47
N ALA A 650 -14.45 42.85 -6.88
CA ALA A 650 -15.33 42.44 -7.95
C ALA A 650 -16.83 42.49 -7.57
N GLY A 651 -17.18 42.92 -6.35
CA GLY A 651 -18.55 43.17 -5.91
C GLY A 651 -19.21 42.01 -5.19
N ALA A 652 -18.50 40.93 -4.89
CA ALA A 652 -19.05 39.81 -4.15
C ALA A 652 -19.22 40.13 -2.65
N ILE A 653 -20.21 39.54 -2.00
CA ILE A 653 -20.52 39.70 -0.58
C ILE A 653 -20.24 38.39 0.15
N VAL A 654 -19.30 38.40 1.10
CA VAL A 654 -18.98 37.21 1.91
C VAL A 654 -20.05 36.97 2.95
N ILE A 655 -20.65 35.78 2.93
CA ILE A 655 -21.71 35.37 3.86
C ILE A 655 -21.20 34.49 5.01
N GLY A 656 -20.07 33.80 4.85
CA GLY A 656 -19.65 32.80 5.84
C GLY A 656 -18.35 32.08 5.50
N LYS A 657 -17.74 31.50 6.55
CA LYS A 657 -16.61 30.57 6.51
C LYS A 657 -17.12 29.13 6.52
N THR A 658 -16.79 28.34 5.49
CA THR A 658 -17.28 26.96 5.31
C THR A 658 -16.38 25.92 5.97
N ASN A 659 -17.01 24.82 6.40
CA ASN A 659 -16.35 23.70 7.04
C ASN A 659 -15.44 22.90 6.08
N LEU A 660 -14.45 22.22 6.65
CA LEU A 660 -13.41 21.51 5.92
C LEU A 660 -12.85 20.32 6.72
N ASP A 661 -12.20 19.37 6.05
CA ASP A 661 -11.27 18.47 6.76
C ASP A 661 -10.15 19.30 7.38
N GLN A 662 -9.86 19.05 8.66
CA GLN A 662 -8.93 19.84 9.47
C GLN A 662 -7.55 19.99 8.81
N PHE A 663 -7.04 21.23 8.80
CA PHE A 663 -5.81 21.63 8.10
C PHE A 663 -5.76 21.19 6.63
N ALA A 664 -6.91 21.15 5.96
CA ALA A 664 -7.07 20.67 4.58
C ALA A 664 -6.40 19.29 4.35
N THR A 665 -6.47 18.40 5.35
CA THR A 665 -5.83 17.07 5.34
C THR A 665 -6.87 15.97 5.25
N GLY A 666 -7.47 15.82 4.07
CA GLY A 666 -8.48 14.82 3.77
C GLY A 666 -9.13 15.06 2.41
N LEU A 667 -9.80 14.02 1.90
CA LEU A 667 -10.60 14.01 0.69
C LEU A 667 -12.05 13.58 0.96
N GLU A 668 -12.43 13.40 2.23
CA GLU A 668 -13.72 12.82 2.64
C GLU A 668 -14.69 13.86 3.20
N GLY A 669 -14.18 14.93 3.83
CA GLY A 669 -14.98 15.95 4.50
C GLY A 669 -15.56 15.53 5.86
N VAL A 670 -15.03 14.44 6.44
CA VAL A 670 -15.46 13.87 7.73
C VAL A 670 -14.51 14.19 8.89
N ARG A 671 -13.33 14.76 8.62
CA ARG A 671 -12.24 14.96 9.59
C ARG A 671 -12.32 16.33 10.23
N THR A 672 -13.46 16.65 10.83
CA THR A 672 -13.77 17.96 11.40
C THR A 672 -14.48 17.83 12.74
N PRO A 673 -14.15 18.68 13.73
CA PRO A 673 -14.88 18.72 15.00
C PRO A 673 -16.22 19.48 14.89
N TYR A 674 -16.48 20.18 13.78
CA TYR A 674 -17.68 21.02 13.60
C TYR A 674 -18.91 20.27 13.05
N GLY A 675 -18.87 18.94 13.07
CA GLY A 675 -19.89 18.08 12.47
C GLY A 675 -19.67 17.86 10.97
N ILE A 676 -20.23 16.77 10.45
CA ILE A 676 -20.05 16.35 9.05
C ILE A 676 -21.18 16.95 8.20
N PRO A 677 -20.87 17.78 7.18
CA PRO A 677 -21.86 18.26 6.22
C PRO A 677 -22.62 17.11 5.54
N ARG A 678 -23.94 17.24 5.40
CA ARG A 678 -24.79 16.22 4.81
C ARG A 678 -24.73 16.32 3.29
N ASN A 679 -24.31 15.24 2.63
CA ASN A 679 -24.36 15.17 1.17
C ASN A 679 -25.83 15.29 0.70
N PRO A 680 -26.14 16.20 -0.25
CA PRO A 680 -27.52 16.49 -0.64
C PRO A 680 -28.17 15.41 -1.51
N PHE A 681 -27.40 14.47 -2.05
CA PHE A 681 -27.90 13.34 -2.85
C PHE A 681 -28.22 12.12 -1.99
N ASP A 682 -27.33 11.80 -1.04
CA ASP A 682 -27.56 10.79 -0.02
C ASP A 682 -26.79 11.16 1.25
N ARG A 683 -27.51 11.33 2.36
CA ARG A 683 -26.95 11.73 3.66
C ARG A 683 -26.02 10.67 4.28
N SER A 684 -26.07 9.43 3.80
CA SER A 684 -25.17 8.36 4.24
C SER A 684 -23.77 8.49 3.64
N LEU A 685 -23.66 9.12 2.46
CA LEU A 685 -22.42 9.29 1.73
C LEU A 685 -21.55 10.38 2.34
N ILE A 686 -20.24 10.21 2.19
CA ILE A 686 -19.29 11.28 2.51
C ILE A 686 -19.59 12.53 1.63
N PRO A 687 -19.43 13.75 2.18
CA PRO A 687 -19.56 14.98 1.38
C PRO A 687 -18.42 15.18 0.37
N GLY A 688 -17.30 14.49 0.58
CA GLY A 688 -16.04 14.76 -0.11
C GLY A 688 -15.32 15.95 0.54
N GLY A 689 -14.01 16.00 0.34
CA GLY A 689 -13.16 16.96 1.05
C GLY A 689 -11.87 17.31 0.33
N SER A 690 -11.04 18.18 0.89
CA SER A 690 -11.26 18.85 2.18
C SER A 690 -12.21 20.04 2.11
N SER A 691 -12.58 20.55 0.93
CA SER A 691 -13.46 21.74 0.79
C SER A 691 -14.96 21.40 0.89
N ALA A 692 -15.34 20.59 1.88
CA ALA A 692 -16.67 19.99 2.01
C ALA A 692 -17.80 21.03 2.06
N GLY A 693 -17.74 21.99 2.99
CA GLY A 693 -18.78 23.00 3.14
C GLY A 693 -18.91 23.91 1.91
N SER A 694 -17.79 24.24 1.24
CA SER A 694 -17.81 25.08 0.04
C SER A 694 -18.57 24.43 -1.11
N ALA A 695 -18.30 23.16 -1.41
CA ALA A 695 -18.98 22.46 -2.48
C ALA A 695 -20.46 22.23 -2.16
N LEU A 696 -20.79 21.85 -0.92
CA LEU A 696 -22.16 21.56 -0.51
C LEU A 696 -23.03 22.82 -0.41
N ALA A 697 -22.46 23.96 0.02
CA ALA A 697 -23.18 25.24 0.00
C ALA A 697 -23.61 25.63 -1.42
N VAL A 698 -22.76 25.36 -2.42
CA VAL A 698 -23.08 25.56 -3.84
C VAL A 698 -24.08 24.51 -4.33
N ALA A 699 -23.84 23.24 -4.04
CA ALA A 699 -24.69 22.13 -4.48
C ALA A 699 -26.14 22.28 -4.00
N ALA A 700 -26.34 22.73 -2.76
CA ALA A 700 -27.65 22.97 -2.18
C ALA A 700 -28.28 24.32 -2.59
N GLY A 701 -27.60 25.11 -3.44
CA GLY A 701 -28.08 26.42 -3.90
C GLY A 701 -28.12 27.50 -2.82
N LEU A 702 -27.35 27.34 -1.74
CA LEU A 702 -27.26 28.32 -0.65
C LEU A 702 -26.50 29.56 -1.10
N VAL A 703 -25.44 29.35 -1.88
CA VAL A 703 -24.68 30.38 -2.60
C VAL A 703 -24.41 29.91 -4.04
N PRO A 704 -24.30 30.83 -5.01
CA PRO A 704 -23.94 30.51 -6.38
C PRO A 704 -22.45 30.14 -6.56
N LEU A 705 -21.59 30.56 -5.61
CA LEU A 705 -20.15 30.53 -5.74
C LEU A 705 -19.48 30.38 -4.37
N ALA A 706 -18.45 29.54 -4.29
CA ALA A 706 -17.63 29.41 -3.09
C ALA A 706 -16.14 29.22 -3.43
N LEU A 707 -15.27 29.68 -2.53
CA LEU A 707 -13.84 29.38 -2.60
C LEU A 707 -13.50 28.16 -1.75
N GLY A 708 -12.61 27.34 -2.28
CA GLY A 708 -11.99 26.19 -1.60
C GLY A 708 -10.46 26.26 -1.70
N THR A 709 -9.81 25.18 -1.31
CA THR A 709 -8.38 24.97 -1.62
C THR A 709 -8.16 23.56 -2.14
N ASP A 710 -7.10 23.36 -2.92
CA ASP A 710 -6.74 22.09 -3.52
C ASP A 710 -5.21 21.87 -3.49
N THR A 711 -4.81 20.87 -2.70
CA THR A 711 -3.44 20.34 -2.65
C THR A 711 -3.36 18.94 -3.28
N ALA A 712 -4.25 18.05 -2.83
CA ALA A 712 -4.33 16.66 -3.25
C ALA A 712 -5.47 16.44 -4.25
N GLY A 713 -6.65 16.97 -3.92
CA GLY A 713 -7.88 16.85 -4.71
C GLY A 713 -9.04 17.66 -4.14
N SER A 714 -8.74 18.58 -3.21
CA SER A 714 -9.72 19.14 -2.29
C SER A 714 -10.69 20.15 -2.90
N GLY A 715 -10.43 20.65 -4.10
CA GLY A 715 -11.37 21.43 -4.90
C GLY A 715 -12.13 20.59 -5.93
N ARG A 716 -11.77 19.31 -6.09
CA ARG A 716 -12.23 18.44 -7.17
C ARG A 716 -13.10 17.28 -6.66
N VAL A 717 -12.63 16.56 -5.65
CA VAL A 717 -13.36 15.44 -5.02
C VAL A 717 -14.75 15.86 -4.51
N PRO A 718 -14.90 16.90 -3.66
CA PRO A 718 -16.23 17.29 -3.18
C PRO A 718 -17.12 17.79 -4.32
N ALA A 719 -16.55 18.38 -5.39
CA ALA A 719 -17.33 18.80 -6.54
C ALA A 719 -17.96 17.61 -7.30
N ALA A 720 -17.17 16.54 -7.50
CA ALA A 720 -17.63 15.31 -8.13
C ALA A 720 -18.71 14.59 -7.32
N LEU A 721 -18.61 14.61 -5.98
CA LEU A 721 -19.57 13.96 -5.08
C LEU A 721 -20.83 14.80 -4.81
N SER A 722 -20.86 16.06 -5.27
CA SER A 722 -21.96 16.99 -5.02
C SER A 722 -22.56 17.58 -6.29
N ASN A 723 -22.25 17.02 -7.48
CA ASN A 723 -22.76 17.49 -8.77
C ASN A 723 -22.51 18.99 -9.01
N THR A 724 -21.30 19.47 -8.70
CA THR A 724 -20.89 20.87 -8.92
C THR A 724 -19.62 20.96 -9.75
N ILE A 725 -19.27 22.16 -10.18
CA ILE A 725 -17.97 22.43 -10.82
C ILE A 725 -16.90 22.62 -9.75
N GLY A 726 -15.75 21.98 -9.94
CA GLY A 726 -14.55 22.19 -9.15
C GLY A 726 -13.40 22.65 -10.02
N LEU A 727 -13.13 23.96 -10.04
CA LEU A 727 -12.03 24.53 -10.82
C LEU A 727 -10.79 24.65 -9.92
N LYS A 728 -9.74 23.89 -10.27
CA LYS A 728 -8.41 23.99 -9.68
C LYS A 728 -7.50 24.79 -10.61
N SER A 729 -7.20 26.03 -10.22
CA SER A 729 -6.36 26.93 -11.01
C SER A 729 -4.96 26.35 -11.22
N SER A 730 -4.26 26.79 -12.27
CA SER A 730 -2.80 26.66 -12.33
C SER A 730 -2.13 27.12 -11.04
N LEU A 731 -1.06 26.43 -10.63
CA LEU A 731 -0.31 26.80 -9.43
C LEU A 731 0.25 28.23 -9.58
N GLY A 732 0.08 29.05 -8.55
CA GLY A 732 0.55 30.44 -8.54
C GLY A 732 -0.33 31.44 -9.31
N LEU A 733 -1.31 31.00 -10.12
CA LEU A 733 -2.23 31.90 -10.82
C LEU A 733 -3.11 32.70 -9.85
N LEU A 734 -3.54 32.05 -8.77
CA LEU A 734 -4.18 32.68 -7.62
C LEU A 734 -3.18 32.76 -6.48
N SER A 735 -3.15 33.91 -5.79
CA SER A 735 -2.32 34.11 -4.60
C SER A 735 -2.82 33.27 -3.42
N ASN A 736 -1.89 32.65 -2.72
CA ASN A 736 -2.10 31.98 -1.44
C ASN A 736 -1.78 32.90 -0.23
N ALA A 737 -1.52 34.19 -0.43
CA ALA A 737 -1.37 35.14 0.66
C ALA A 737 -2.68 35.24 1.47
N GLY A 738 -2.59 34.99 2.78
CA GLY A 738 -3.76 34.88 3.68
C GLY A 738 -4.47 33.52 3.60
N VAL A 739 -3.82 32.48 3.05
CA VAL A 739 -4.31 31.09 3.11
C VAL A 739 -3.43 30.31 4.08
N VAL A 740 -4.05 29.61 5.04
CA VAL A 740 -3.34 28.68 5.94
C VAL A 740 -2.78 27.54 5.08
N PRO A 741 -1.45 27.35 5.03
CA PRO A 741 -0.85 26.38 4.13
C PRO A 741 -1.17 24.94 4.56
N ALA A 742 -1.32 24.05 3.60
CA ALA A 742 -1.28 22.61 3.81
C ALA A 742 0.04 22.06 3.28
N CYS A 743 0.27 22.13 1.96
CA CYS A 743 1.60 21.96 1.39
C CYS A 743 1.89 23.21 0.58
N ARG A 744 2.63 24.17 1.15
CA ARG A 744 2.75 25.53 0.62
C ARG A 744 3.24 25.55 -0.83
N THR A 745 4.10 24.61 -1.21
CA THR A 745 4.62 24.49 -2.59
C THR A 745 3.59 23.99 -3.61
N LEU A 746 2.46 23.42 -3.15
CA LEU A 746 1.47 22.71 -3.97
C LEU A 746 0.04 23.26 -3.82
N ASP A 747 -0.20 24.18 -2.89
CA ASP A 747 -1.54 24.66 -2.61
C ASP A 747 -2.07 25.56 -3.72
N CYS A 748 -3.33 25.38 -4.10
CA CYS A 748 -4.09 26.30 -4.94
C CYS A 748 -5.38 26.70 -4.22
N VAL A 749 -5.77 27.97 -4.31
CA VAL A 749 -7.17 28.35 -4.14
C VAL A 749 -7.99 27.74 -5.28
N SER A 750 -9.15 27.17 -4.96
CA SER A 750 -10.07 26.56 -5.93
C SER A 750 -11.42 27.25 -5.93
N VAL A 751 -12.17 27.10 -7.01
CA VAL A 751 -13.50 27.69 -7.17
C VAL A 751 -14.56 26.59 -7.31
N HIS A 752 -15.63 26.70 -6.54
CA HIS A 752 -16.84 25.90 -6.67
C HIS A 752 -17.99 26.75 -7.21
N ALA A 753 -18.66 26.27 -8.25
CA ALA A 753 -19.84 26.93 -8.83
C ALA A 753 -20.82 25.90 -9.41
N LEU A 754 -22.01 26.35 -9.78
CA LEU A 754 -23.00 25.53 -10.47
C LEU A 754 -22.67 25.33 -11.96
N THR A 755 -21.97 26.27 -12.59
CA THR A 755 -21.62 26.21 -14.02
C THR A 755 -20.14 26.52 -14.25
N VAL A 756 -19.59 26.01 -15.36
CA VAL A 756 -18.19 26.25 -15.71
C VAL A 756 -17.94 27.74 -16.02
N ASP A 757 -18.93 28.39 -16.63
CA ASP A 757 -18.90 29.82 -16.93
C ASP A 757 -18.80 30.67 -15.65
N ASP A 758 -19.61 30.34 -14.63
CA ASP A 758 -19.56 31.03 -13.33
C ASP A 758 -18.23 30.80 -12.61
N ALA A 759 -17.73 29.56 -12.61
CA ALA A 759 -16.43 29.23 -12.00
C ALA A 759 -15.28 29.98 -12.67
N PHE A 760 -15.29 30.07 -14.00
CA PHE A 760 -14.26 30.79 -14.74
C PHE A 760 -14.38 32.31 -14.60
N ALA A 761 -15.60 32.85 -14.54
CA ALA A 761 -15.80 34.28 -14.29
C ALA A 761 -15.24 34.70 -12.92
N ALA A 762 -15.42 33.86 -11.90
CA ALA A 762 -14.84 34.07 -10.58
C ALA A 762 -13.30 33.98 -10.61
N LEU A 763 -12.75 32.95 -11.27
CA LEU A 763 -11.31 32.81 -11.48
C LEU A 763 -10.73 34.07 -12.14
N ALA A 764 -11.33 34.56 -13.23
CA ALA A 764 -10.90 35.75 -13.94
C ALA A 764 -10.95 37.01 -13.08
N ALA A 765 -11.91 37.11 -12.17
CA ALA A 765 -12.03 38.25 -11.26
C ALA A 765 -10.95 38.27 -10.16
N ILE A 766 -10.37 37.12 -9.81
CA ILE A 766 -9.42 37.01 -8.69
C ILE A 766 -7.99 36.63 -9.10
N ALA A 767 -7.78 36.26 -10.36
CA ALA A 767 -6.47 35.90 -10.91
C ALA A 767 -5.51 37.10 -11.03
N GLY A 768 -4.22 36.78 -10.99
CA GLY A 768 -3.14 37.73 -11.26
C GLY A 768 -2.02 37.68 -10.23
N PRO A 769 -0.83 38.19 -10.58
CA PRO A 769 0.36 38.14 -9.75
C PRO A 769 0.17 38.87 -8.41
N ASP A 770 0.85 38.40 -7.38
CA ASP A 770 0.88 39.01 -6.05
C ASP A 770 2.30 38.97 -5.49
N GLY A 771 2.93 40.13 -5.34
CA GLY A 771 4.29 40.24 -4.82
C GLY A 771 4.45 39.84 -3.34
N THR A 772 3.35 39.60 -2.62
CA THR A 772 3.38 39.12 -1.23
C THR A 772 3.37 37.60 -1.10
N ASP A 773 3.04 36.87 -2.17
CA ASP A 773 3.09 35.41 -2.22
C ASP A 773 4.30 34.93 -3.04
N PRO A 774 5.30 34.29 -2.41
CA PRO A 774 6.50 33.82 -3.10
C PRO A 774 6.25 32.71 -4.12
N TYR A 775 5.07 32.07 -4.10
CA TYR A 775 4.67 31.06 -5.08
C TYR A 775 3.71 31.60 -6.15
N SER A 776 3.36 32.89 -6.10
CA SER A 776 2.57 33.54 -7.15
C SER A 776 3.35 33.56 -8.46
N ARG A 777 2.64 33.32 -9.55
CA ARG A 777 3.18 33.24 -10.91
C ARG A 777 2.34 34.07 -11.87
N GLU A 778 3.03 34.70 -12.81
CA GLU A 778 2.36 35.37 -13.92
C GLU A 778 1.97 34.33 -14.98
N HIS A 779 0.67 34.04 -15.05
CA HIS A 779 0.08 33.20 -16.08
C HIS A 779 -0.96 34.00 -16.86
N LEU A 780 -0.91 33.93 -18.19
CA LEU A 780 -1.96 34.48 -19.04
C LEU A 780 -3.19 33.56 -18.93
N LEU A 781 -4.29 34.08 -18.38
CA LEU A 781 -5.50 33.29 -18.13
C LEU A 781 -6.20 32.82 -19.42
N GLY A 782 -6.06 33.58 -20.52
CA GLY A 782 -6.79 33.34 -21.76
C GLY A 782 -8.28 33.71 -21.66
N ALA A 783 -9.05 33.29 -22.66
CA ALA A 783 -10.50 33.52 -22.73
C ALA A 783 -11.22 32.21 -23.08
N VAL A 784 -12.41 32.02 -22.51
CA VAL A 784 -13.27 30.87 -22.82
C VAL A 784 -13.79 30.98 -24.24
N ALA A 785 -13.60 29.91 -25.01
CA ALA A 785 -14.01 29.79 -26.40
C ALA A 785 -14.97 28.59 -26.59
N ALA A 786 -15.26 28.26 -27.85
CA ALA A 786 -15.91 27.01 -28.20
C ALA A 786 -14.95 25.81 -27.98
N MET A 787 -15.51 24.62 -27.76
CA MET A 787 -14.72 23.39 -27.66
C MET A 787 -13.86 23.20 -28.94
N PRO A 788 -12.54 22.99 -28.82
CA PRO A 788 -11.69 22.76 -30.00
C PRO A 788 -12.10 21.47 -30.73
N SER A 789 -12.30 21.56 -32.04
CA SER A 789 -12.62 20.39 -32.87
C SER A 789 -11.43 19.42 -32.92
N GLY A 790 -11.69 18.13 -32.69
CA GLY A 790 -10.67 17.09 -32.79
C GLY A 790 -9.61 17.10 -31.68
N VAL A 791 -9.89 17.75 -30.54
CA VAL A 791 -9.01 17.77 -29.37
C VAL A 791 -8.64 16.36 -28.92
N ARG A 792 -7.35 16.08 -28.69
CA ARG A 792 -6.85 14.77 -28.25
C ARG A 792 -6.88 14.72 -26.73
N LEU A 793 -7.72 13.83 -26.20
CA LEU A 793 -7.89 13.60 -24.78
C LEU A 793 -7.21 12.30 -24.37
N GLY A 794 -6.19 12.43 -23.53
CA GLY A 794 -5.52 11.30 -22.89
C GLY A 794 -6.45 10.61 -21.90
N VAL A 795 -6.59 9.29 -22.03
CA VAL A 795 -7.29 8.45 -21.04
C VAL A 795 -6.38 7.29 -20.60
N PRO A 796 -6.53 6.75 -19.39
CA PRO A 796 -5.75 5.59 -18.98
C PRO A 796 -6.03 4.40 -19.90
N MET A 797 -5.00 3.61 -20.17
CA MET A 797 -5.17 2.28 -20.77
C MET A 797 -6.21 1.47 -19.97
N PRO A 798 -7.02 0.62 -20.60
CA PRO A 798 -8.12 -0.09 -19.93
C PRO A 798 -7.73 -0.79 -18.62
N GLN A 799 -6.53 -1.38 -18.56
CA GLN A 799 -6.02 -2.11 -17.40
C GLN A 799 -5.60 -1.19 -16.23
N GLN A 800 -5.45 0.11 -16.49
CA GLN A 800 -5.06 1.13 -15.51
C GLN A 800 -6.27 1.97 -15.03
N ARG A 801 -7.49 1.53 -15.37
CA ARG A 801 -8.74 2.12 -14.91
C ARG A 801 -9.17 1.46 -13.60
N LEU A 802 -8.80 2.08 -12.48
CA LEU A 802 -8.99 1.58 -11.13
C LEU A 802 -10.29 2.15 -10.54
N PHE A 803 -11.25 1.28 -10.25
CA PHE A 803 -12.54 1.63 -9.60
C PHE A 803 -12.81 0.86 -8.31
N PHE A 804 -11.86 0.04 -7.85
CA PHE A 804 -11.93 -0.68 -6.57
C PHE A 804 -13.22 -1.51 -6.36
N GLY A 805 -13.75 -2.11 -7.43
CA GLY A 805 -14.98 -2.91 -7.40
C GLY A 805 -16.28 -2.11 -7.58
N ASP A 806 -16.19 -0.79 -7.81
CA ASP A 806 -17.34 0.06 -8.12
C ASP A 806 -17.65 0.06 -9.63
N ASP A 807 -18.36 -0.96 -10.07
CA ASP A 807 -18.74 -1.13 -11.48
C ASP A 807 -19.65 0.01 -11.98
N ALA A 808 -20.40 0.67 -11.09
CA ALA A 808 -21.25 1.80 -11.45
C ALA A 808 -20.41 3.03 -11.81
N SER A 809 -19.34 3.30 -11.05
CA SER A 809 -18.36 4.35 -11.38
C SER A 809 -17.59 4.02 -12.67
N ALA A 810 -17.23 2.75 -12.88
CA ALA A 810 -16.59 2.31 -14.13
C ALA A 810 -17.48 2.54 -15.36
N ALA A 811 -18.76 2.15 -15.28
CA ALA A 811 -19.73 2.36 -16.36
C ALA A 811 -19.97 3.84 -16.65
N ALA A 812 -20.11 4.66 -15.60
CA ALA A 812 -20.28 6.11 -15.73
C ALA A 812 -19.07 6.79 -16.41
N TYR A 813 -17.86 6.29 -16.15
CA TYR A 813 -16.66 6.78 -16.83
C TYR A 813 -16.66 6.44 -18.33
N GLU A 814 -16.99 5.20 -18.71
CA GLU A 814 -17.08 4.84 -20.13
C GLU A 814 -18.14 5.65 -20.87
N GLU A 815 -19.29 5.93 -20.23
CA GLU A 815 -20.32 6.81 -20.79
C GLU A 815 -19.78 8.24 -21.01
N ALA A 816 -19.03 8.78 -20.04
CA ALA A 816 -18.40 10.09 -20.16
C ALA A 816 -17.41 10.15 -21.32
N LEU A 817 -16.60 9.10 -21.54
CA LEU A 817 -15.68 9.00 -22.67
C LEU A 817 -16.42 8.92 -24.02
N ALA A 818 -17.49 8.13 -24.08
CA ALA A 818 -18.34 8.04 -25.27
C ALA A 818 -19.00 9.40 -25.60
N ARG A 819 -19.41 10.15 -24.57
CA ARG A 819 -19.94 11.51 -24.71
C ARG A 819 -18.89 12.49 -25.26
N LEU A 820 -17.68 12.49 -24.72
CA LEU A 820 -16.59 13.31 -25.25
C LEU A 820 -16.29 13.00 -26.73
N ALA A 821 -16.30 11.72 -27.11
CA ALA A 821 -16.12 11.31 -28.49
C ALA A 821 -17.23 11.83 -29.41
N ARG A 822 -18.50 11.79 -28.97
CA ARG A 822 -19.64 12.36 -29.72
C ARG A 822 -19.54 13.88 -29.88
N LEU A 823 -19.00 14.58 -28.87
CA LEU A 823 -18.71 16.01 -28.93
C LEU A 823 -17.50 16.35 -29.83
N GLY A 824 -16.84 15.34 -30.43
CA GLY A 824 -15.77 15.52 -31.41
C GLY A 824 -14.36 15.43 -30.84
N ALA A 825 -14.19 14.97 -29.59
CA ALA A 825 -12.87 14.68 -29.04
C ALA A 825 -12.29 13.36 -29.59
N LYS A 826 -10.97 13.30 -29.70
CA LYS A 826 -10.22 12.08 -30.03
C LYS A 826 -9.68 11.46 -28.75
N ILE A 827 -10.14 10.27 -28.40
CA ILE A 827 -9.70 9.55 -27.21
C ILE A 827 -8.36 8.84 -27.49
N VAL A 828 -7.34 9.15 -26.70
CA VAL A 828 -5.98 8.65 -26.86
C VAL A 828 -5.56 7.90 -25.59
N PRO A 829 -5.42 6.57 -25.62
CA PRO A 829 -4.89 5.82 -24.47
C PRO A 829 -3.45 6.23 -24.15
N PHE A 830 -3.10 6.35 -22.87
CA PHE A 830 -1.73 6.57 -22.42
C PHE A 830 -1.40 5.79 -21.14
N ASP A 831 -0.09 5.66 -20.86
CA ASP A 831 0.42 5.01 -19.67
C ASP A 831 0.24 5.90 -18.42
N MET A 832 -0.63 5.47 -17.52
CA MET A 832 -0.98 6.19 -16.31
C MET A 832 0.00 5.92 -15.16
N GLU A 833 0.83 4.87 -15.21
CA GLU A 833 1.67 4.49 -14.07
C GLU A 833 2.62 5.59 -13.57
N PRO A 834 3.30 6.37 -14.43
CA PRO A 834 4.14 7.48 -13.95
C PRO A 834 3.35 8.56 -13.18
N PHE A 835 2.07 8.73 -13.51
CA PHE A 835 1.18 9.65 -12.82
C PHE A 835 0.67 9.06 -11.50
N PHE A 836 0.43 7.74 -11.44
CA PHE A 836 0.17 7.05 -10.18
C PHE A 836 1.36 7.07 -9.23
N GLU A 837 2.58 6.97 -9.75
CA GLU A 837 3.80 7.14 -8.96
C GLU A 837 3.86 8.54 -8.35
N ALA A 838 3.69 9.60 -9.15
CA ALA A 838 3.63 10.97 -8.65
C ALA A 838 2.50 11.15 -7.61
N ALA A 839 1.33 10.55 -7.83
CA ALA A 839 0.20 10.61 -6.91
C ALA A 839 0.51 9.99 -5.54
N ARG A 840 1.27 8.87 -5.52
CA ARG A 840 1.72 8.20 -4.31
C ARG A 840 2.70 9.06 -3.51
N MET A 841 3.61 9.76 -4.18
CA MET A 841 4.64 10.60 -3.54
C MET A 841 4.08 11.69 -2.62
N LEU A 842 2.84 12.14 -2.83
CA LEU A 842 2.24 13.20 -1.98
C LEU A 842 2.09 12.80 -0.51
N TYR A 843 1.66 11.56 -0.24
CA TYR A 843 1.42 11.04 1.12
C TYR A 843 2.37 9.90 1.51
N GLU A 844 2.95 9.19 0.54
CA GLU A 844 4.00 8.18 0.78
C GLU A 844 5.41 8.73 0.66
N GLY A 845 5.55 10.01 0.32
CA GLY A 845 6.82 10.71 0.21
C GLY A 845 6.90 11.91 1.14
N PRO A 846 7.92 12.77 0.96
CA PRO A 846 8.31 13.78 1.94
C PRO A 846 7.41 15.03 1.98
N TRP A 847 6.49 15.23 1.02
CA TRP A 847 5.60 16.40 0.99
C TRP A 847 4.65 16.51 2.18
N VAL A 848 4.34 15.41 2.86
CA VAL A 848 3.58 15.44 4.11
C VAL A 848 4.27 16.29 5.19
N ALA A 849 5.60 16.45 5.14
CA ALA A 849 6.36 17.26 6.08
C ALA A 849 6.00 18.76 6.02
N GLU A 850 5.53 19.27 4.87
CA GLU A 850 5.08 20.68 4.79
C GLU A 850 3.88 20.95 5.71
N ARG A 851 2.99 19.96 5.87
CA ARG A 851 1.78 20.10 6.70
C ARG A 851 2.12 20.25 8.19
N ILE A 852 3.25 19.68 8.63
CA ILE A 852 3.75 19.84 9.99
C ILE A 852 4.02 21.32 10.28
N LEU A 853 4.54 22.07 9.30
CA LEU A 853 4.86 23.49 9.49
C LEU A 853 3.61 24.32 9.78
N ALA A 854 2.51 24.04 9.10
CA ALA A 854 1.25 24.74 9.29
C ALA A 854 0.59 24.44 10.65
N ALA A 855 0.63 23.18 11.08
CA ALA A 855 0.01 22.73 12.32
C ALA A 855 0.97 22.73 13.53
N ARG A 856 2.21 23.23 13.38
CA ARG A 856 3.31 23.13 14.37
C ARG A 856 2.86 23.52 15.77
N THR A 857 2.25 24.69 15.92
CA THR A 857 1.84 25.20 17.23
C THR A 857 0.80 24.30 17.89
N VAL A 858 -0.14 23.75 17.13
CA VAL A 858 -1.14 22.81 17.66
C VAL A 858 -0.51 21.47 18.00
N ILE A 859 0.39 20.96 17.15
CA ILE A 859 1.15 19.73 17.43
C ILE A 859 1.93 19.86 18.74
N GLU A 860 2.58 20.99 18.98
CA GLU A 860 3.41 21.22 20.16
C GLU A 860 2.58 21.51 21.43
N LYS A 861 1.51 22.30 21.33
CA LYS A 861 0.77 22.80 22.50
C LYS A 861 -0.54 22.09 22.80
N ALA A 862 -1.23 21.58 21.77
CA ALA A 862 -2.56 21.01 21.90
C ALA A 862 -2.79 19.83 20.92
N PRO A 863 -1.94 18.79 20.91
CA PRO A 863 -2.03 17.71 19.91
C PRO A 863 -3.33 16.90 20.00
N HIS A 864 -4.06 16.97 21.11
CA HIS A 864 -5.36 16.30 21.29
C HIS A 864 -6.52 17.00 20.54
N GLU A 865 -6.33 18.25 20.13
CA GLU A 865 -7.28 19.02 19.30
C GLU A 865 -7.20 18.63 17.81
N LEU A 866 -6.17 17.86 17.44
CA LEU A 866 -6.06 17.30 16.10
C LEU A 866 -6.98 16.10 15.94
N HIS A 867 -7.75 16.10 14.86
CA HIS A 867 -8.53 14.92 14.46
C HIS A 867 -7.59 13.70 14.37
N PRO A 868 -7.93 12.52 14.94
CA PRO A 868 -6.99 11.41 15.08
C PRO A 868 -6.29 11.00 13.78
N ALA A 869 -7.04 10.89 12.68
CA ALA A 869 -6.48 10.58 11.36
C ALA A 869 -5.54 11.69 10.84
N VAL A 870 -5.88 12.96 11.08
CA VAL A 870 -5.03 14.11 10.69
C VAL A 870 -3.75 14.11 11.52
N ARG A 871 -3.86 13.93 12.84
CA ARG A 871 -2.70 13.79 13.73
C ARG A 871 -1.75 12.68 13.27
N GLN A 872 -2.28 11.50 12.97
CA GLN A 872 -1.47 10.37 12.49
C GLN A 872 -0.72 10.72 11.19
N ILE A 873 -1.40 11.34 10.22
CA ILE A 873 -0.80 11.75 8.94
C ILE A 873 0.29 12.80 9.17
N LEU A 874 0.01 13.86 9.94
CA LEU A 874 0.97 14.92 10.22
C LEU A 874 2.23 14.38 10.89
N LEU A 875 2.08 13.58 11.95
CA LEU A 875 3.22 13.00 12.67
C LEU A 875 4.04 12.03 11.81
N SER A 876 3.40 11.35 10.86
CA SER A 876 4.12 10.47 9.92
C SER A 876 5.10 11.21 9.02
N GLY A 877 4.97 12.53 8.86
CA GLY A 877 5.88 13.33 8.05
C GLY A 877 7.23 13.60 8.70
N ALA A 878 7.36 13.46 10.02
CA ALA A 878 8.60 13.71 10.74
C ALA A 878 9.69 12.66 10.48
N LYS A 879 9.33 11.51 9.88
CA LYS A 879 10.27 10.42 9.59
C LYS A 879 11.18 10.69 8.38
N TRP A 880 10.84 11.66 7.54
CA TRP A 880 11.57 11.93 6.30
C TRP A 880 12.76 12.83 6.53
N SER A 881 13.93 12.41 6.06
CA SER A 881 15.14 13.23 6.12
C SER A 881 15.17 14.27 4.99
N ALA A 882 16.09 15.23 5.10
CA ALA A 882 16.39 16.14 3.99
C ALA A 882 16.87 15.37 2.74
N ALA A 883 17.66 14.30 2.92
CA ALA A 883 18.13 13.48 1.82
C ALA A 883 16.98 12.79 1.07
N ASP A 884 16.00 12.22 1.81
CA ASP A 884 14.78 11.65 1.21
C ASP A 884 13.98 12.70 0.45
N THR A 885 13.92 13.92 0.99
CA THR A 885 13.25 15.06 0.37
C THR A 885 13.88 15.42 -0.97
N PHE A 886 15.21 15.57 -1.02
CA PHE A 886 15.90 15.86 -2.28
C PHE A 886 15.84 14.70 -3.27
N ALA A 887 15.93 13.44 -2.81
CA ALA A 887 15.75 12.28 -3.67
C ALA A 887 14.36 12.25 -4.33
N ALA A 888 13.31 12.56 -3.57
CA ALA A 888 11.96 12.65 -4.11
C ALA A 888 11.79 13.84 -5.08
N LEU A 889 12.44 14.99 -4.82
CA LEU A 889 12.45 16.11 -5.75
C LEU A 889 13.13 15.76 -7.08
N TYR A 890 14.26 15.03 -7.05
CA TYR A 890 14.93 14.57 -8.27
C TYR A 890 14.03 13.63 -9.06
N ARG A 891 13.36 12.69 -8.38
CA ARG A 891 12.40 11.79 -9.03
C ARG A 891 11.21 12.55 -9.61
N LEU A 892 10.72 13.59 -8.93
CA LEU A 892 9.63 14.41 -9.45
C LEU A 892 10.00 15.13 -10.74
N GLU A 893 11.24 15.61 -10.88
CA GLU A 893 11.72 16.22 -12.14
C GLU A 893 11.77 15.21 -13.29
N GLU A 894 12.14 13.96 -13.03
CA GLU A 894 12.05 12.89 -14.03
C GLU A 894 10.59 12.64 -14.45
N LEU A 895 9.66 12.64 -13.50
CA LEU A 895 8.23 12.48 -13.78
C LEU A 895 7.64 13.69 -14.53
N ARG A 896 8.12 14.91 -14.27
CA ARG A 896 7.78 16.11 -15.05
C ARG A 896 8.24 15.99 -16.50
N ARG A 897 9.39 15.36 -16.74
CA ARG A 897 9.85 15.04 -18.10
C ARG A 897 8.91 14.06 -18.80
N VAL A 898 8.41 13.05 -18.09
CA VAL A 898 7.41 12.10 -18.62
C VAL A 898 6.08 12.80 -18.92
N ARG A 899 5.58 13.65 -18.00
CA ARG A 899 4.43 14.53 -18.23
C ARG A 899 4.57 15.29 -19.54
N ASP A 900 5.69 15.98 -19.75
CA ASP A 900 5.92 16.77 -20.97
C ASP A 900 5.90 15.91 -22.23
N GLN A 901 6.41 14.68 -22.17
CA GLN A 901 6.36 13.75 -23.29
C GLN A 901 4.93 13.31 -23.59
N THR A 902 4.14 13.00 -22.57
CA THR A 902 2.73 12.64 -22.70
C THR A 902 1.93 13.76 -23.36
N PHE A 903 2.08 15.01 -22.89
CA PHE A 903 1.40 16.20 -23.44
C PHE A 903 1.90 16.63 -24.84
N ARG A 904 2.83 15.90 -25.47
CA ARG A 904 3.10 16.04 -26.92
C ARG A 904 2.09 15.28 -27.77
N ALA A 905 1.49 14.22 -27.21
CA ALA A 905 0.51 13.38 -27.89
C ALA A 905 -0.93 13.82 -27.64
N ILE A 906 -1.19 14.53 -26.53
CA ILE A 906 -2.52 14.93 -26.07
C ILE A 906 -2.55 16.41 -25.69
N GLU A 907 -3.72 17.04 -25.75
CA GLU A 907 -3.94 18.42 -25.29
C GLU A 907 -4.43 18.48 -23.85
N ALA A 908 -5.20 17.49 -23.41
CA ALA A 908 -5.71 17.36 -22.05
C ALA A 908 -5.86 15.88 -21.68
N MET A 909 -5.96 15.58 -20.40
CA MET A 909 -6.40 14.27 -19.90
C MET A 909 -7.87 14.34 -19.48
N ALA A 910 -8.58 13.23 -19.63
CA ALA A 910 -9.92 13.03 -19.09
C ALA A 910 -9.88 11.80 -18.18
N LEU A 911 -9.99 12.00 -16.86
CA LEU A 911 -9.89 10.97 -15.83
C LEU A 911 -11.16 10.93 -14.98
N PRO A 912 -11.50 9.82 -14.30
CA PRO A 912 -12.44 9.86 -13.20
C PRO A 912 -11.96 10.86 -12.15
N THR A 913 -12.84 11.68 -11.59
CA THR A 913 -12.43 12.59 -10.49
C THR A 913 -12.13 11.78 -9.23
N VAL A 914 -13.02 10.82 -8.93
CA VAL A 914 -12.83 9.81 -7.91
C VAL A 914 -13.08 8.43 -8.52
N PRO A 915 -12.37 7.38 -8.04
CA PRO A 915 -12.56 6.02 -8.52
C PRO A 915 -13.80 5.35 -7.91
N THR A 916 -14.28 5.84 -6.76
CA THR A 916 -15.41 5.26 -6.04
C THR A 916 -15.87 6.26 -4.97
N VAL A 917 -16.98 5.95 -4.31
CA VAL A 917 -17.60 6.72 -3.22
C VAL A 917 -17.99 5.75 -2.10
N HIS A 918 -17.91 6.23 -0.86
CA HIS A 918 -18.17 5.44 0.34
C HIS A 918 -19.09 6.18 1.30
N THR A 919 -19.69 5.46 2.22
CA THR A 919 -20.50 6.00 3.32
C THR A 919 -19.62 6.61 4.41
N ILE A 920 -20.21 7.48 5.22
CA ILE A 920 -19.57 8.05 6.43
C ILE A 920 -19.20 6.93 7.41
N GLU A 921 -19.99 5.87 7.50
CA GLU A 921 -19.72 4.73 8.37
C GLU A 921 -18.48 3.96 7.91
N GLU A 922 -18.39 3.64 6.62
CA GLU A 922 -17.20 3.00 6.03
C GLU A 922 -15.95 3.87 6.21
N ALA A 923 -16.06 5.19 5.97
CA ALA A 923 -14.95 6.12 6.19
C ALA A 923 -14.49 6.17 7.65
N ARG A 924 -15.38 5.96 8.62
CA ARG A 924 -14.98 5.85 10.04
C ARG A 924 -14.30 4.52 10.36
N ALA A 925 -14.72 3.44 9.70
CA ALA A 925 -14.16 2.11 9.89
C ALA A 925 -12.74 1.98 9.30
N ASP A 926 -12.47 2.64 8.17
CA ASP A 926 -11.15 2.66 7.53
C ASP A 926 -10.75 4.08 7.05
N PRO A 927 -10.44 4.99 8.00
CA PRO A 927 -10.31 6.42 7.74
C PRO A 927 -9.06 6.80 6.95
N ILE A 928 -8.11 5.90 6.76
CA ILE A 928 -6.88 6.17 6.02
C ILE A 928 -6.93 5.55 4.63
N ALA A 929 -7.32 4.27 4.51
CA ALA A 929 -7.26 3.60 3.21
C ALA A 929 -8.36 4.09 2.25
N LEU A 930 -9.57 4.33 2.75
CA LEU A 930 -10.67 4.81 1.89
C LEU A 930 -10.41 6.23 1.40
N ASN A 931 -10.00 7.16 2.29
CA ASN A 931 -9.53 8.47 1.90
C ASN A 931 -8.43 8.41 0.82
N ARG A 932 -7.49 7.48 0.95
CA ARG A 932 -6.39 7.31 -0.01
C ARG A 932 -6.91 6.91 -1.39
N ARG A 933 -7.94 6.05 -1.48
CA ARG A 933 -8.55 5.67 -2.77
C ARG A 933 -9.07 6.88 -3.52
N LEU A 934 -9.72 7.83 -2.84
CA LEU A 934 -10.21 9.08 -3.46
C LEU A 934 -9.08 9.90 -4.12
N GLY A 935 -7.83 9.75 -3.66
CA GLY A 935 -6.64 10.43 -4.18
C GLY A 935 -6.03 9.84 -5.46
N THR A 936 -6.54 8.70 -5.94
CA THR A 936 -5.93 7.90 -7.03
C THR A 936 -5.67 8.70 -8.29
N TYR A 937 -6.63 9.51 -8.72
CA TYR A 937 -6.56 10.30 -9.94
C TYR A 937 -6.21 11.77 -9.71
N THR A 938 -6.13 12.23 -8.45
CA THR A 938 -6.07 13.66 -8.14
C THR A 938 -4.71 14.12 -7.63
N ASN A 939 -4.01 13.30 -6.82
CA ASN A 939 -2.85 13.70 -6.02
C ASN A 939 -1.63 14.18 -6.84
N PHE A 940 -1.47 13.73 -8.09
CA PHE A 940 -0.31 14.09 -8.91
C PHE A 940 -0.40 15.49 -9.53
N VAL A 941 -1.60 16.07 -9.62
CA VAL A 941 -1.88 17.24 -10.47
C VAL A 941 -1.01 18.43 -10.08
N ASN A 942 -0.91 18.75 -8.80
CA ASN A 942 -0.08 19.87 -8.33
C ASN A 942 1.41 19.54 -8.38
N LEU A 943 1.81 18.33 -8.00
CA LEU A 943 3.21 17.88 -8.08
C LEU A 943 3.78 18.03 -9.50
N LEU A 944 2.96 17.69 -10.50
CA LEU A 944 3.30 17.76 -11.91
C LEU A 944 2.95 19.13 -12.56
N ASP A 945 2.63 20.16 -11.77
CA ASP A 945 2.37 21.52 -12.25
C ASP A 945 1.29 21.60 -13.35
N LEU A 946 0.13 21.02 -13.07
CA LEU A 946 -1.02 20.96 -13.97
C LEU A 946 -2.20 21.79 -13.44
N CYS A 947 -3.10 22.19 -14.33
CA CYS A 947 -4.42 22.75 -13.99
C CYS A 947 -5.52 21.68 -14.18
N ALA A 948 -6.65 21.82 -13.48
CA ALA A 948 -7.71 20.82 -13.57
C ALA A 948 -9.11 21.40 -13.38
N LEU A 949 -10.10 20.75 -13.97
CA LEU A 949 -11.52 21.07 -13.88
C LEU A 949 -12.32 19.79 -13.66
N ALA A 950 -12.92 19.66 -12.48
CA ALA A 950 -13.92 18.63 -12.20
C ALA A 950 -15.29 19.11 -12.69
N VAL A 951 -15.95 18.30 -13.52
CA VAL A 951 -17.28 18.56 -14.08
C VAL A 951 -18.21 17.37 -13.82
N PRO A 952 -19.50 17.59 -13.55
CA PRO A 952 -20.50 16.54 -13.54
C PRO A 952 -20.52 15.76 -14.86
N ALA A 953 -20.66 14.44 -14.77
CA ALA A 953 -20.72 13.56 -15.93
C ALA A 953 -22.01 12.74 -15.98
N SER A 954 -22.46 12.20 -14.85
CA SER A 954 -23.75 11.52 -14.73
C SER A 954 -24.25 11.49 -13.28
N LEU A 955 -25.53 11.22 -13.11
CA LEU A 955 -26.05 10.60 -11.89
C LEU A 955 -26.13 9.10 -12.16
N ARG A 956 -25.46 8.28 -11.35
CA ARG A 956 -25.46 6.83 -11.50
C ARG A 956 -26.88 6.27 -11.29
N ALA A 957 -27.06 4.98 -11.61
CA ALA A 957 -28.35 4.31 -11.43
C ALA A 957 -28.88 4.35 -9.98
N ASP A 958 -27.98 4.46 -8.99
CA ASP A 958 -28.30 4.60 -7.57
C ASP A 958 -28.56 6.06 -7.13
N GLY A 959 -28.53 7.02 -8.06
CA GLY A 959 -28.70 8.45 -7.79
C GLY A 959 -27.44 9.18 -7.33
N THR A 960 -26.32 8.47 -7.14
CA THR A 960 -25.06 9.08 -6.69
C THR A 960 -24.39 9.86 -7.83
N PRO A 961 -23.89 11.09 -7.60
CA PRO A 961 -23.15 11.83 -8.60
C PRO A 961 -21.82 11.17 -8.99
N PHE A 962 -21.53 11.18 -10.29
CA PHE A 962 -20.22 10.84 -10.85
C PHE A 962 -19.63 12.04 -11.61
N GLY A 963 -18.37 12.35 -11.32
CA GLY A 963 -17.66 13.49 -11.91
C GLY A 963 -16.47 13.09 -12.77
N LEU A 964 -16.33 13.73 -13.92
CA LEU A 964 -15.16 13.64 -14.80
C LEU A 964 -14.20 14.79 -14.48
N MET A 965 -12.90 14.50 -14.41
CA MET A 965 -11.85 15.49 -14.22
C MET A 965 -11.06 15.66 -15.52
N LEU A 966 -11.06 16.91 -16.02
CA LEU A 966 -10.23 17.33 -17.14
C LEU A 966 -8.95 17.96 -16.61
N ILE A 967 -7.79 17.63 -17.19
CA ILE A 967 -6.47 18.08 -16.70
C ILE A 967 -5.63 18.57 -17.88
N ALA A 968 -4.97 19.72 -17.73
CA ALA A 968 -4.10 20.30 -18.76
C ALA A 968 -2.85 20.92 -18.14
N ARG A 969 -1.93 21.43 -18.98
CA ARG A 969 -0.70 22.05 -18.50
C ARG A 969 -1.01 23.36 -17.76
N ALA A 970 -0.08 23.80 -16.91
CA ALA A 970 -0.18 25.14 -16.32
C ALA A 970 -0.38 26.21 -17.40
N GLY A 971 -1.31 27.14 -17.16
CA GLY A 971 -1.72 28.20 -18.07
C GLY A 971 -2.84 27.82 -19.05
N GLU A 972 -3.29 26.56 -19.07
CA GLU A 972 -4.35 26.11 -19.99
C GLU A 972 -5.76 26.08 -19.36
N ASP A 973 -5.97 26.84 -18.27
CA ASP A 973 -7.23 26.90 -17.52
C ASP A 973 -8.44 27.28 -18.41
N ALA A 974 -8.29 28.25 -19.32
CA ALA A 974 -9.34 28.64 -20.26
C ALA A 974 -9.68 27.56 -21.29
N MET A 975 -8.68 26.77 -21.71
CA MET A 975 -8.91 25.64 -22.62
C MET A 975 -9.72 24.55 -21.92
N LEU A 976 -9.38 24.22 -20.67
CA LEU A 976 -10.18 23.31 -19.84
C LEU A 976 -11.60 23.82 -19.64
N ALA A 977 -11.79 25.12 -19.36
CA ALA A 977 -13.12 25.71 -19.23
C ALA A 977 -13.93 25.62 -20.54
N SER A 978 -13.27 25.81 -21.70
CA SER A 978 -13.91 25.71 -23.03
C SER A 978 -14.37 24.28 -23.34
N LEU A 979 -13.57 23.27 -22.97
CA LEU A 979 -13.94 21.86 -23.08
C LEU A 979 -15.04 21.49 -22.08
N GLY A 980 -14.84 21.85 -20.82
CA GLY A 980 -15.70 21.47 -19.71
C GLY A 980 -17.10 22.07 -19.80
N ARG A 981 -17.24 23.32 -20.28
CA ARG A 981 -18.57 23.93 -20.45
C ARG A 981 -19.42 23.22 -21.51
N ALA A 982 -18.79 22.78 -22.60
CA ALA A 982 -19.48 22.07 -23.67
C ALA A 982 -19.91 20.67 -23.18
N PHE A 983 -19.00 19.95 -22.51
CA PHE A 983 -19.31 18.67 -21.89
C PHE A 983 -20.42 18.77 -20.85
N HIS A 984 -20.31 19.73 -19.92
CA HIS A 984 -21.28 19.93 -18.84
C HIS A 984 -22.68 20.25 -19.38
N ALA A 985 -22.80 21.15 -20.36
CA ALA A 985 -24.08 21.47 -20.98
C ALA A 985 -24.70 20.25 -21.70
N ASP A 986 -23.90 19.43 -22.36
CA ASP A 986 -24.36 18.22 -23.07
C ASP A 986 -24.88 17.13 -22.11
N THR A 987 -24.38 17.09 -20.85
CA THR A 987 -24.88 16.13 -19.85
C THR A 987 -26.37 16.27 -19.57
N ALA A 988 -26.93 17.47 -19.73
CA ALA A 988 -28.31 17.83 -19.37
C ALA A 988 -28.67 17.51 -17.90
N LEU A 989 -27.67 17.40 -17.02
CA LEU A 989 -27.90 17.20 -15.60
C LEU A 989 -28.49 18.46 -14.95
N PRO A 990 -29.29 18.31 -13.87
CA PRO A 990 -29.66 19.46 -13.05
C PRO A 990 -28.42 20.05 -12.37
N LEU A 991 -28.46 21.36 -12.10
CA LEU A 991 -27.37 22.07 -11.42
C LEU A 991 -27.35 21.73 -9.92
N GLY A 992 -26.28 21.11 -9.43
CA GLY A 992 -26.20 20.66 -8.04
C GLY A 992 -27.38 19.78 -7.67
N ALA A 993 -27.90 19.96 -6.46
CA ALA A 993 -29.13 19.35 -5.96
C ALA A 993 -30.35 20.31 -6.02
N THR A 994 -30.30 21.33 -6.90
CA THR A 994 -31.32 22.39 -6.96
C THR A 994 -32.53 22.02 -7.82
N GLY A 995 -32.38 21.00 -8.68
CA GLY A 995 -33.36 20.62 -9.70
C GLY A 995 -33.48 21.60 -10.87
N GLN A 996 -32.65 22.65 -10.93
CA GLN A 996 -32.65 23.61 -12.03
C GLN A 996 -31.92 23.04 -13.26
N PRO A 997 -32.41 23.26 -14.49
CA PRO A 997 -31.70 22.84 -15.69
C PRO A 997 -30.44 23.68 -15.92
N HIS A 998 -29.49 23.13 -16.67
CA HIS A 998 -28.34 23.89 -17.14
C HIS A 998 -28.80 25.06 -18.06
N PRO A 999 -28.35 26.30 -17.82
CA PRO A 999 -28.70 27.43 -18.69
C PRO A 999 -28.04 27.31 -20.06
N PRO A 1000 -28.54 28.01 -21.10
CA PRO A 1000 -27.83 28.13 -22.36
C PRO A 1000 -26.40 28.67 -22.15
N LEU A 1001 -25.44 28.11 -22.89
CA LEU A 1001 -24.05 28.57 -22.82
C LEU A 1001 -23.95 30.05 -23.22
N SER A 1002 -23.18 30.82 -22.44
CA SER A 1002 -22.86 32.20 -22.81
C SER A 1002 -22.07 32.26 -24.13
N ALA A 1003 -22.25 33.33 -24.91
CA ALA A 1003 -21.61 33.50 -26.21
C ALA A 1003 -20.09 33.36 -26.09
N ALA A 1004 -19.50 32.43 -26.84
CA ALA A 1004 -18.05 32.27 -26.88
C ALA A 1004 -17.40 33.50 -27.53
N VAL A 1005 -16.26 33.94 -27.00
CA VAL A 1005 -15.43 34.94 -27.68
C VAL A 1005 -14.92 34.29 -28.98
N LYS A 1006 -15.15 34.91 -30.14
CA LYS A 1006 -14.56 34.44 -31.40
C LYS A 1006 -13.04 34.43 -31.21
N ALA A 1007 -12.43 33.25 -31.24
CA ALA A 1007 -10.98 33.13 -31.20
C ALA A 1007 -10.41 33.98 -32.34
N LYS A 1008 -9.61 35.01 -32.02
CA LYS A 1008 -8.77 35.65 -33.03
C LYS A 1008 -7.81 34.56 -33.49
N ALA A 1009 -7.89 34.20 -34.77
CA ALA A 1009 -6.89 33.32 -35.39
C ALA A 1009 -5.51 33.96 -35.17
N SER A 1010 -4.70 33.37 -34.31
CA SER A 1010 -3.29 33.72 -34.18
C SER A 1010 -2.59 33.23 -35.44
N ALA A 1011 -1.98 34.17 -36.17
CA ALA A 1011 -1.12 33.91 -37.33
C ALA A 1011 0.20 33.24 -36.93
#